data_AF-A0A950AN55-F1
#
_entry.id   AF-A0A950AN55-F1
#
_cell.length_a   1.000
_cell.length_b   1.000
_cell.length_c   1.000
_cell.angle_alpha   90.00
_cell.angle_beta   90.00
_cell.angle_gamma   90.00
#
_symmetry.space_group_name_H-M   'P 1'
#
loop_
_entity.id
_entity.type
_entity.pdbx_description
1 polymer ?
#
loop_
_entity_poly.entity_id
_entity_poly.type
_entity_poly.pdbx_seq_one_letter_code
_entity_poly.pdbx_strand_id
1 'polypeptide(L)'
;MPLHLEIGAEPVAGYRLIRPLGQGGFGVVWEAEAPGGVRVALKFIRLGTTAAGSEQRALEVIRDIRHPHLLDVQFAVRVEDCLVIAMPLCDESLMDRLHACQAKSHPGLPRDELLGYMDELARAVDFLNEPRHKTGDGGLVGVQHRDIKPHNIFLVGGSARLADFGLAKVLEATSASHTGSMSPHYVAPEVLEGHVSRWSDQYSLAVTYAQLRTGQLPFKGDSIHQIIYKHLHELPDLAGLPEEERQVVARALAKRPEERWPTCRAFVHGLQAAAMAEDRRLASLGGETLIPGVPPVRPEELDTDAATEPPSTQPMVPDTRAPEHEPPPADAVDEEVVARQGSRRWIRPALAASLVVLLVLVAVSLIPGIGRIGRNGPATKQDEGAIAEPSRTEASRLAEDVASASKGGDGTRAKPVPTPPHDKPPVVSEEPSPATPPTPVAPSPRRAADLDRALADQAHALLKKYCYRCHGVRFEVPGYNVLDRDILVASRGEDDPPYVVPGKPEESYLWERVGVDKDMPPSGPKPSDEERKLIERWILAGAPFPIADLVTRPIKTEKDVLAAIRDHLRHVREGDRAFLRYFTLHNLHNDRSLGEDDLRLARAAVAKLVNSLSWKPEIVVPEAIDPAQTVLAIDLRDVGWDERHLFNEILGRYPYGLKHDKDRDESVRALASEVYTLSGSSMPYVRADWFVATASRPPLYHILLDLPKEARALERLLKVDVEGDFLNDKLARAGFATSGVSSQNRLVDRHVALYGAYWKSYDFKRNEGTGNLFRFPLGPVFADNPFSRQEFEHAGGEILFNLPNGLQGYLLVDAKGNRIDAGPIEIVGDALKTSGTAAIVTGLSCMACHQRGVIPFKDTIR
;
A
#
# COMPACT_ATOMS: atom_id res chain seq x y z
N MET A 1 21.32 -17.28 -28.78
CA MET A 1 22.24 -16.51 -27.91
C MET A 1 21.50 -15.24 -27.53
N PRO A 2 21.71 -14.64 -26.35
CA PRO A 2 21.04 -13.39 -26.01
C PRO A 2 21.55 -12.25 -26.90
N LEU A 3 20.65 -11.36 -27.32
CA LEU A 3 20.98 -10.16 -28.10
C LEU A 3 22.00 -9.30 -27.32
N HIS A 4 23.23 -9.19 -27.84
CA HIS A 4 24.29 -8.40 -27.23
C HIS A 4 24.18 -6.93 -27.67
N LEU A 5 23.82 -6.05 -26.72
CA LEU A 5 23.70 -4.61 -26.93
C LEU A 5 24.93 -3.91 -26.36
N GLU A 6 25.87 -3.54 -27.23
CA GLU A 6 27.10 -2.82 -26.88
C GLU A 6 27.38 -1.67 -27.86
N ILE A 7 28.21 -0.72 -27.43
CA ILE A 7 28.59 0.42 -28.27
C ILE A 7 29.31 -0.10 -29.52
N GLY A 8 28.89 0.36 -30.69
CA GLY A 8 29.40 -0.05 -31.99
C GLY A 8 28.69 -1.27 -32.60
N ALA A 9 27.84 -1.98 -31.85
CA ALA A 9 27.08 -3.11 -32.38
C ALA A 9 26.03 -2.67 -33.42
N GLU A 10 25.71 -3.56 -34.37
CA GLU A 10 24.66 -3.34 -35.38
C GLU A 10 23.59 -4.45 -35.31
N PRO A 11 22.77 -4.49 -34.25
CA PRO A 11 21.71 -5.50 -34.13
C PRO A 11 20.62 -5.37 -35.21
N VAL A 12 20.48 -4.18 -35.80
CA VAL A 12 19.74 -3.96 -37.04
C VAL A 12 20.75 -3.50 -38.09
N ALA A 13 20.80 -4.18 -39.23
CA ALA A 13 21.79 -3.91 -40.27
C ALA A 13 21.77 -2.44 -40.71
N GLY A 14 22.93 -1.77 -40.65
CA GLY A 14 23.07 -0.35 -40.98
C GLY A 14 22.67 0.63 -39.88
N TYR A 15 22.30 0.14 -38.68
CA TYR A 15 22.00 0.97 -37.51
C TYR A 15 23.00 0.70 -36.39
N ARG A 16 23.97 1.59 -36.24
CA ARG A 16 25.09 1.42 -35.29
C ARG A 16 24.78 1.98 -33.91
N LEU A 17 24.88 1.09 -32.91
CA LEU A 17 25.08 1.30 -31.48
C LEU A 17 25.92 2.53 -31.10
N ILE A 18 25.37 3.64 -30.59
CA ILE A 18 26.22 4.74 -30.08
C ILE A 18 26.25 4.77 -28.56
N ARG A 19 25.09 4.90 -27.91
CA ARG A 19 25.00 4.96 -26.44
C ARG A 19 23.60 4.57 -25.96
N PRO A 20 23.47 4.03 -24.75
CA PRO A 20 22.16 3.85 -24.14
C PRO A 20 21.54 5.23 -23.82
N LEU A 21 20.24 5.37 -24.11
CA LEU A 21 19.43 6.55 -23.78
C LEU A 21 18.64 6.34 -22.48
N GLY A 22 18.21 5.10 -22.22
CA GLY A 22 17.51 4.75 -21.00
C GLY A 22 17.01 3.31 -21.00
N GLN A 23 16.46 2.89 -19.86
CA GLN A 23 15.81 1.61 -19.67
C GLN A 23 14.41 1.85 -19.13
N GLY A 24 13.39 1.56 -19.94
CA GLY A 24 11.98 1.64 -19.55
C GLY A 24 11.45 0.29 -19.03
N GLY A 25 10.21 0.28 -18.54
CA GLY A 25 9.56 -0.94 -18.02
C GLY A 25 9.40 -2.08 -19.03
N PHE A 26 9.55 -1.80 -20.33
CA PHE A 26 9.34 -2.75 -21.42
C PHE A 26 10.62 -3.08 -22.21
N GLY A 27 11.76 -2.46 -21.88
CA GLY A 27 12.95 -2.61 -22.72
C GLY A 27 13.99 -1.52 -22.54
N VAL A 28 15.06 -1.61 -23.35
CA VAL A 28 16.14 -0.62 -23.38
C VAL A 28 16.05 0.22 -24.65
N VAL A 29 16.41 1.49 -24.53
CA VAL A 29 16.44 2.44 -25.65
C VAL A 29 17.88 2.88 -25.89
N TRP A 30 18.31 2.84 -27.14
CA TRP A 30 19.64 3.22 -27.57
C TRP A 30 19.58 4.31 -28.62
N GLU A 31 20.54 5.23 -28.56
CA GLU A 31 20.86 6.10 -29.68
C GLU A 31 21.64 5.28 -30.71
N ALA A 32 21.20 5.32 -31.97
CA ALA A 32 21.85 4.64 -33.07
C ALA A 32 22.09 5.60 -34.25
N GLU A 33 23.15 5.34 -35.01
CA GLU A 33 23.44 6.00 -36.27
C GLU A 33 22.83 5.18 -37.40
N ALA A 34 21.82 5.73 -38.06
CA ALA A 34 21.16 5.14 -39.21
C ALA A 34 21.95 5.41 -40.51
N PRO A 35 21.63 4.71 -41.63
CA PRO A 35 22.27 4.98 -42.91
C PRO A 35 22.16 6.46 -43.29
N GLY A 36 23.28 7.05 -43.73
CA GLY A 36 23.37 8.48 -44.03
C GLY A 36 23.75 9.37 -42.84
N GLY A 37 24.14 8.79 -41.69
CA GLY A 37 24.65 9.54 -40.54
C GLY A 37 23.58 10.18 -39.66
N VAL A 38 22.30 9.84 -39.89
CA VAL A 38 21.16 10.36 -39.13
C VAL A 38 21.09 9.68 -37.77
N ARG A 39 20.85 10.45 -36.71
CA ARG A 39 20.70 9.93 -35.35
C ARG A 39 19.25 9.52 -35.10
N VAL A 40 19.05 8.30 -34.60
CA VAL A 40 17.73 7.75 -34.30
C VAL A 40 17.74 7.09 -32.91
N ALA A 41 16.55 6.88 -32.35
CA ALA A 41 16.38 6.05 -31.16
C ALA A 41 15.86 4.66 -31.56
N LEU A 42 16.51 3.61 -31.05
CA LEU A 42 16.10 2.22 -31.19
C LEU A 42 15.63 1.70 -29.83
N LYS A 43 14.35 1.33 -29.75
CA LYS A 43 13.75 0.71 -28.56
C LYS A 43 13.69 -0.80 -28.74
N PHE A 44 14.34 -1.54 -27.84
CA PHE A 44 14.41 -2.99 -27.83
C PHE A 44 13.48 -3.55 -26.76
N ILE A 45 12.40 -4.19 -27.18
CA ILE A 45 11.37 -4.79 -26.33
C ILE A 45 11.52 -6.29 -26.39
N ARG A 46 11.75 -6.96 -25.25
CA ARG A 46 11.81 -8.43 -25.21
C ARG A 46 10.41 -9.01 -25.34
N LEU A 47 10.26 -9.96 -26.26
CA LEU A 47 9.01 -10.68 -26.52
C LEU A 47 9.04 -12.02 -25.78
N GLY A 48 7.93 -12.38 -25.13
CA GLY A 48 7.76 -13.73 -24.59
C GLY A 48 7.68 -14.79 -25.70
N THR A 49 7.97 -16.05 -25.38
CA THR A 49 8.02 -17.19 -26.33
C THR A 49 6.68 -17.51 -27.02
N THR A 50 5.57 -16.87 -26.64
CA THR A 50 4.20 -17.21 -27.06
C THR A 50 3.51 -16.19 -27.98
N ALA A 51 4.17 -15.10 -28.39
CA ALA A 51 3.46 -13.89 -28.83
C ALA A 51 3.43 -13.58 -30.35
N ALA A 52 3.87 -14.48 -31.22
CA ALA A 52 4.14 -14.16 -32.63
C ALA A 52 2.93 -13.70 -33.50
N GLY A 53 1.67 -13.87 -33.07
CA GLY A 53 0.49 -13.64 -33.93
C GLY A 53 -0.33 -12.36 -33.69
N SER A 54 -0.46 -11.90 -32.43
CA SER A 54 -1.25 -10.70 -32.09
C SER A 54 -0.45 -9.41 -32.13
N GLU A 55 0.86 -9.50 -31.92
CA GLU A 55 1.80 -8.37 -32.00
C GLU A 55 1.89 -7.85 -33.43
N GLN A 56 2.01 -8.76 -34.40
CA GLN A 56 2.09 -8.42 -35.82
C GLN A 56 0.87 -7.61 -36.27
N ARG A 57 -0.34 -8.03 -35.90
CA ARG A 57 -1.59 -7.31 -36.26
C ARG A 57 -1.73 -5.96 -35.56
N ALA A 58 -1.32 -5.87 -34.29
CA ALA A 58 -1.36 -4.60 -33.57
C ALA A 58 -0.33 -3.61 -34.13
N LEU A 59 0.89 -4.08 -34.46
CA LEU A 59 1.90 -3.31 -35.18
C LEU A 59 1.44 -2.91 -36.58
N GLU A 60 0.76 -3.79 -37.32
CA GLU A 60 0.17 -3.47 -38.64
C GLU A 60 -0.85 -2.34 -38.55
N VAL A 61 -1.72 -2.34 -37.54
CA VAL A 61 -2.70 -1.26 -37.31
C VAL A 61 -2.00 0.05 -36.96
N ILE A 62 -0.94 0.01 -36.14
CA ILE A 62 -0.22 1.20 -35.65
C ILE A 62 0.72 1.78 -36.72
N ARG A 63 1.28 0.94 -37.59
CA ARG A 63 2.29 1.32 -38.60
C ARG A 63 1.80 2.41 -39.54
N ASP A 64 0.51 2.39 -39.90
CA ASP A 64 -0.05 3.31 -40.90
C ASP A 64 -0.70 4.54 -40.26
N ILE A 65 -0.66 4.66 -38.92
CA ILE A 65 -1.14 5.82 -38.18
C ILE A 65 -0.08 6.93 -38.25
N ARG A 66 -0.47 8.10 -38.77
CA ARG A 66 0.38 9.29 -38.87
C ARG A 66 -0.39 10.50 -38.37
N HIS A 67 0.22 11.24 -37.45
CA HIS A 67 -0.34 12.47 -36.91
C HIS A 67 0.80 13.39 -36.42
N PRO A 68 0.73 14.72 -36.61
CA PRO A 68 1.82 15.63 -36.24
C PRO A 68 2.28 15.53 -34.78
N HIS A 69 1.36 15.19 -33.88
CA HIS A 69 1.58 15.10 -32.43
C HIS A 69 1.64 13.64 -31.92
N LEU A 70 1.84 12.68 -32.82
CA LEU A 70 2.23 11.30 -32.47
C LEU A 70 3.70 11.11 -32.84
N LEU A 71 4.45 10.37 -32.01
CA LEU A 71 5.84 10.06 -32.35
C LEU A 71 5.88 9.02 -33.48
N ASP A 72 6.53 9.38 -34.58
CA ASP A 72 6.57 8.53 -35.76
C ASP A 72 7.36 7.25 -35.51
N VAL A 73 6.76 6.10 -35.80
CA VAL A 73 7.46 4.82 -35.90
C VAL A 73 8.01 4.70 -37.32
N GLN A 74 9.33 4.80 -37.46
CA GLN A 74 10.01 4.69 -38.77
C GLN A 74 9.93 3.27 -39.30
N PHE A 75 10.25 2.30 -38.44
CA PHE A 75 10.00 0.88 -38.66
C PHE A 75 9.94 0.13 -37.33
N ALA A 76 9.33 -1.05 -37.38
CA ALA A 76 9.39 -2.04 -36.32
C ALA A 76 9.82 -3.36 -36.95
N VAL A 77 10.85 -4.00 -36.39
CA VAL A 77 11.41 -5.26 -36.88
C VAL A 77 11.62 -6.21 -35.72
N ARG A 78 11.38 -7.49 -35.95
CA ARG A 78 11.73 -8.52 -34.99
C ARG A 78 13.17 -8.97 -35.23
N VAL A 79 14.00 -8.85 -34.20
CA VAL A 79 15.38 -9.35 -34.19
C VAL A 79 15.49 -10.32 -33.03
N GLU A 80 15.70 -11.60 -33.31
CA GLU A 80 15.73 -12.67 -32.32
C GLU A 80 14.43 -12.71 -31.46
N ASP A 81 14.58 -12.56 -30.14
CA ASP A 81 13.51 -12.49 -29.14
C ASP A 81 13.07 -11.05 -28.84
N CYS A 82 13.54 -10.06 -29.61
CA CYS A 82 13.23 -8.65 -29.40
C CYS A 82 12.41 -8.05 -30.55
N LEU A 83 11.42 -7.23 -30.21
CA LEU A 83 10.84 -6.25 -31.10
C LEU A 83 11.69 -4.98 -31.02
N VAL A 84 12.26 -4.57 -32.15
CA VAL A 84 13.07 -3.36 -32.26
C VAL A 84 12.25 -2.30 -33.00
N ILE A 85 12.04 -1.16 -32.37
CA ILE A 85 11.27 -0.04 -32.91
C ILE A 85 12.19 1.15 -33.11
N ALA A 86 12.28 1.66 -34.33
CA ALA A 86 13.03 2.87 -34.65
C ALA A 86 12.12 4.10 -34.66
N MET A 87 12.57 5.15 -33.99
CA MET A 87 11.88 6.42 -33.87
C MET A 87 12.87 7.60 -33.96
N PRO A 88 12.40 8.81 -34.31
CA PRO A 88 13.23 10.01 -34.23
C PRO A 88 13.83 10.19 -32.84
N LEU A 89 15.08 10.70 -32.78
CA LEU A 89 15.67 11.12 -31.52
C LEU A 89 14.91 12.37 -31.02
N CYS A 90 14.44 12.32 -29.77
CA CYS A 90 13.68 13.41 -29.15
C CYS A 90 14.57 14.28 -28.25
N ASP A 91 14.13 15.51 -27.97
CA ASP A 91 14.91 16.47 -27.18
C ASP A 91 14.87 16.12 -25.69
N GLU A 92 13.67 16.04 -25.11
CA GLU A 92 13.42 15.66 -23.71
C GLU A 92 11.96 15.15 -23.54
N SER A 93 11.66 14.47 -22.42
CA SER A 93 10.27 14.14 -22.06
C SER A 93 9.61 15.28 -21.26
N LEU A 94 8.27 15.32 -21.18
CA LEU A 94 7.60 16.27 -20.30
C LEU A 94 7.88 16.02 -18.81
N MET A 95 8.30 14.80 -18.45
CA MET A 95 8.79 14.53 -17.09
C MET A 95 10.14 15.22 -16.84
N ASP A 96 11.06 15.16 -17.80
CA ASP A 96 12.34 15.86 -17.71
C ASP A 96 12.13 17.37 -17.65
N ARG A 97 11.20 17.88 -18.45
CA ARG A 97 10.80 19.28 -18.44
C ARG A 97 10.25 19.71 -17.09
N LEU A 98 9.43 18.87 -16.45
CA LEU A 98 8.92 19.11 -15.10
C LEU A 98 10.05 19.18 -14.08
N HIS A 99 10.98 18.23 -14.10
CA HIS A 99 12.16 18.25 -13.21
C HIS A 99 13.01 19.50 -13.43
N ALA A 100 13.20 19.94 -14.67
CA ALA A 100 13.94 21.16 -14.99
C ALA A 100 13.26 22.43 -14.45
N CYS A 101 11.91 22.48 -14.46
CA CYS A 101 11.13 23.54 -13.83
C CYS A 101 11.26 23.51 -12.29
N GLN A 102 11.17 22.33 -11.68
CA GLN A 102 11.30 22.14 -10.23
C GLN A 102 12.69 22.50 -9.71
N ALA A 103 13.75 22.17 -10.46
CA ALA A 103 15.12 22.60 -10.15
C ALA A 103 15.27 24.14 -10.15
N LYS A 104 14.37 24.86 -10.83
CA LYS A 104 14.27 26.33 -10.82
C LYS A 104 13.22 26.84 -9.83
N SER A 105 12.81 26.03 -8.87
CA SER A 105 11.80 26.34 -7.83
C SER A 105 10.40 26.67 -8.38
N HIS A 106 10.06 26.21 -9.58
CA HIS A 106 8.68 26.24 -10.06
C HIS A 106 7.96 24.95 -9.64
N PRO A 107 6.72 24.99 -9.12
CA PRO A 107 5.99 23.79 -8.72
C PRO A 107 5.70 22.87 -9.92
N GLY A 108 5.46 23.44 -11.09
CA GLY A 108 5.22 22.74 -12.35
C GLY A 108 5.60 23.57 -13.56
N LEU A 109 5.17 23.14 -14.75
CA LEU A 109 5.40 23.88 -16.00
C LEU A 109 4.61 25.20 -16.02
N PRO A 110 5.13 26.25 -16.69
CA PRO A 110 4.37 27.47 -16.94
C PRO A 110 3.03 27.17 -17.61
N ARG A 111 1.97 27.83 -17.15
CA ARG A 111 0.57 27.55 -17.56
C ARG A 111 0.39 27.56 -19.08
N ASP A 112 0.81 28.63 -19.74
CA ASP A 112 0.53 28.82 -21.18
C ASP A 112 1.35 27.86 -22.05
N GLU A 113 2.57 27.54 -21.63
CA GLU A 113 3.41 26.49 -22.24
C GLU A 113 2.70 25.13 -22.15
N LEU A 114 2.25 24.76 -20.94
CA LEU A 114 1.56 23.51 -20.71
C LEU A 114 0.23 23.42 -21.48
N LEU A 115 -0.55 24.49 -21.55
CA LEU A 115 -1.79 24.53 -22.32
C LEU A 115 -1.55 24.35 -23.82
N GLY A 116 -0.43 24.88 -24.35
CA GLY A 116 0.03 24.61 -25.71
C GLY A 116 0.25 23.12 -25.95
N TYR A 117 1.03 22.46 -25.09
CA TYR A 117 1.25 21.02 -25.18
C TYR A 117 -0.03 20.20 -25.01
N MET A 118 -0.93 20.59 -24.10
CA MET A 118 -2.19 19.88 -23.90
C MET A 118 -3.10 19.95 -25.13
N ASP A 119 -3.13 21.07 -25.85
CA ASP A 119 -3.91 21.18 -27.09
C ASP A 119 -3.37 20.27 -28.19
N GLU A 120 -2.05 20.22 -28.36
CA GLU A 120 -1.37 19.30 -29.28
C GLU A 120 -1.68 17.83 -28.96
N LEU A 121 -1.58 17.45 -27.69
CA LEU A 121 -1.87 16.11 -27.20
C LEU A 121 -3.34 15.75 -27.34
N ALA A 122 -4.25 16.66 -27.01
CA ALA A 122 -5.69 16.43 -27.13
C ALA A 122 -6.10 16.13 -28.56
N ARG A 123 -5.50 16.80 -29.56
CA ARG A 123 -5.71 16.49 -30.98
C ARG A 123 -5.22 15.08 -31.32
N ALA A 124 -4.06 14.67 -30.83
CA ALA A 124 -3.51 13.32 -31.06
C ALA A 124 -4.39 12.23 -30.44
N VAL A 125 -4.83 12.44 -29.20
CA VAL A 125 -5.64 11.47 -28.45
C VAL A 125 -7.04 11.34 -29.06
N ASP A 126 -7.68 12.45 -29.43
CA ASP A 126 -8.97 12.40 -30.12
C ASP A 126 -8.83 11.74 -31.50
N PHE A 127 -7.76 12.05 -32.25
CA PHE A 127 -7.46 11.38 -33.52
C PHE A 127 -7.36 9.86 -33.37
N LEU A 128 -6.65 9.39 -32.34
CA LEU A 128 -6.52 7.97 -32.02
C LEU A 128 -7.84 7.32 -31.59
N ASN A 129 -8.61 7.98 -30.72
CA ASN A 129 -9.81 7.39 -30.12
C ASN A 129 -11.02 7.33 -31.04
N GLU A 130 -11.04 8.13 -32.10
CA GLU A 130 -12.13 8.09 -33.07
C GLU A 130 -12.10 6.82 -33.94
N PRO A 131 -13.27 6.28 -34.33
CA PRO A 131 -13.35 5.08 -35.16
C PRO A 131 -13.01 5.37 -36.62
N ARG A 132 -11.72 5.59 -36.89
CA ARG A 132 -11.17 5.98 -38.20
C ARG A 132 -10.00 5.12 -38.65
N HIS A 133 -9.47 4.27 -37.78
CA HIS A 133 -8.32 3.42 -38.08
C HIS A 133 -8.77 2.10 -38.67
N LYS A 134 -8.21 1.73 -39.82
CA LYS A 134 -8.55 0.50 -40.52
C LYS A 134 -7.92 -0.70 -39.83
N THR A 135 -8.70 -1.75 -39.62
CA THR A 135 -8.21 -3.07 -39.21
C THR A 135 -8.02 -4.00 -40.41
N GLY A 136 -7.29 -5.10 -40.24
CA GLY A 136 -6.99 -6.06 -41.32
C GLY A 136 -8.22 -6.74 -41.93
N ASP A 137 -9.38 -6.66 -41.30
CA ASP A 137 -10.68 -7.13 -41.78
C ASP A 137 -11.54 -6.02 -42.43
N GLY A 138 -11.02 -4.80 -42.58
CA GLY A 138 -11.67 -3.68 -43.25
C GLY A 138 -12.59 -2.82 -42.38
N GLY A 139 -12.73 -3.13 -41.09
CA GLY A 139 -13.48 -2.31 -40.13
C GLY A 139 -12.76 -1.01 -39.75
N LEU A 140 -13.53 -0.01 -39.30
CA LEU A 140 -12.99 1.21 -38.67
C LEU A 140 -13.11 1.12 -37.15
N VAL A 141 -12.00 1.31 -36.45
CA VAL A 141 -11.92 1.24 -34.98
C VAL A 141 -11.21 2.46 -34.40
N GLY A 142 -11.55 2.78 -33.15
CA GLY A 142 -10.77 3.69 -32.33
C GLY A 142 -9.64 2.92 -31.65
N VAL A 143 -8.48 3.53 -31.55
CA VAL A 143 -7.28 2.98 -30.94
C VAL A 143 -6.99 3.74 -29.64
N GLN A 144 -7.22 3.13 -28.48
CA GLN A 144 -6.85 3.74 -27.20
C GLN A 144 -5.35 3.61 -26.96
N HIS A 145 -4.75 4.67 -26.41
CA HIS A 145 -3.33 4.70 -26.09
C HIS A 145 -3.00 3.87 -24.85
N ARG A 146 -3.76 4.03 -23.76
CA ARG A 146 -3.66 3.27 -22.48
C ARG A 146 -2.40 3.48 -21.62
N ASP A 147 -1.51 4.38 -21.98
CA ASP A 147 -0.30 4.68 -21.20
C ASP A 147 0.12 6.14 -21.34
N ILE A 148 -0.85 7.05 -21.29
CA ILE A 148 -0.59 8.50 -21.33
C ILE A 148 -0.08 8.94 -19.96
N LYS A 149 1.15 9.44 -19.95
CA LYS A 149 1.85 9.96 -18.78
C LYS A 149 3.01 10.87 -19.23
N PRO A 150 3.55 11.74 -18.37
CA PRO A 150 4.66 12.64 -18.74
C PRO A 150 5.87 11.95 -19.39
N HIS A 151 6.17 10.72 -18.97
CA HIS A 151 7.32 9.95 -19.47
C HIS A 151 7.18 9.51 -20.94
N ASN A 152 5.96 9.41 -21.45
CA ASN A 152 5.67 8.98 -22.82
C ASN A 152 5.33 10.16 -23.74
N ILE A 153 5.50 11.39 -23.26
CA ILE A 153 5.27 12.60 -24.05
C ILE A 153 6.62 13.29 -24.22
N PHE A 154 7.04 13.42 -25.48
CA PHE A 154 8.35 13.96 -25.84
C PHE A 154 8.23 15.29 -26.55
N LEU A 155 9.21 16.15 -26.33
CA LEU A 155 9.41 17.36 -27.11
C LEU A 155 10.29 17.05 -28.32
N VAL A 156 9.83 17.48 -29.48
CA VAL A 156 10.58 17.40 -30.74
C VAL A 156 10.45 18.74 -31.45
N GLY A 157 11.52 19.53 -31.45
CA GLY A 157 11.52 20.87 -32.05
C GLY A 157 10.51 21.81 -31.39
N GLY A 158 10.31 21.66 -30.07
CA GLY A 158 9.39 22.48 -29.27
C GLY A 158 7.91 22.08 -29.31
N SER A 159 7.54 21.03 -30.04
CA SER A 159 6.16 20.49 -30.09
C SER A 159 6.06 19.16 -29.33
N ALA A 160 4.96 18.96 -28.62
CA ALA A 160 4.68 17.74 -27.87
C ALA A 160 4.21 16.61 -28.80
N ARG A 161 4.84 15.45 -28.64
CA ARG A 161 4.53 14.22 -29.37
C ARG A 161 4.31 13.06 -28.41
N LEU A 162 3.19 12.38 -28.58
CA LEU A 162 2.82 11.22 -27.77
C LEU A 162 3.42 9.95 -28.36
N ALA A 163 4.22 9.24 -27.57
CA ALA A 163 4.94 8.03 -27.95
C ALA A 163 4.31 6.76 -27.37
N ASP A 164 4.71 5.60 -27.88
CA ASP A 164 4.28 4.27 -27.40
C ASP A 164 2.78 3.95 -27.53
N PHE A 165 2.06 4.67 -28.39
CA PHE A 165 0.65 4.44 -28.64
C PHE A 165 0.41 3.04 -29.23
N GLY A 166 -0.54 2.30 -28.64
CA GLY A 166 -0.92 0.96 -29.07
C GLY A 166 0.10 -0.16 -28.76
N LEU A 167 1.31 0.17 -28.27
CA LEU A 167 2.25 -0.84 -27.76
C LEU A 167 1.73 -1.52 -26.49
N ALA A 168 0.95 -0.82 -25.66
CA ALA A 168 0.30 -1.42 -24.49
C ALA A 168 -0.56 -2.64 -24.85
N LYS A 169 -1.27 -2.64 -25.98
CA LYS A 169 -2.07 -3.77 -26.46
C LYS A 169 -1.22 -4.93 -26.98
N VAL A 170 -0.09 -4.62 -27.62
CA VAL A 170 0.95 -5.60 -28.02
C VAL A 170 1.51 -6.28 -26.76
N LEU A 171 1.77 -5.47 -25.73
CA LEU A 171 2.45 -5.85 -24.50
C LEU A 171 1.53 -6.58 -23.50
N GLU A 172 0.24 -6.23 -23.43
CA GLU A 172 -0.81 -6.95 -22.70
C GLU A 172 -0.93 -8.41 -23.21
N ALA A 173 -0.80 -8.62 -24.53
CA ALA A 173 -0.87 -9.96 -25.13
C ALA A 173 0.37 -10.83 -24.84
N THR A 174 1.51 -10.21 -24.51
CA THR A 174 2.74 -10.89 -24.05
C THR A 174 2.83 -11.09 -22.54
N SER A 175 2.12 -10.28 -21.75
CA SER A 175 2.40 -10.11 -20.33
C SER A 175 1.43 -10.85 -19.43
N ALA A 176 1.58 -12.17 -19.35
CA ALA A 176 1.07 -12.95 -18.21
C ALA A 176 1.93 -12.79 -16.94
N SER A 177 2.98 -11.94 -16.96
CA SER A 177 4.06 -11.97 -15.95
C SER A 177 4.56 -10.62 -15.42
N HIS A 178 3.96 -9.48 -15.78
CA HIS A 178 4.48 -8.18 -15.34
C HIS A 178 3.41 -7.24 -14.77
N THR A 179 3.10 -7.42 -13.48
CA THR A 179 2.41 -6.40 -12.66
C THR A 179 3.22 -5.11 -12.46
N GLY A 180 4.49 -5.07 -12.90
CA GLY A 180 5.35 -3.88 -12.84
C GLY A 180 5.24 -2.92 -14.02
N SER A 181 4.40 -3.20 -15.02
CA SER A 181 4.37 -2.44 -16.27
C SER A 181 3.14 -1.56 -16.48
N MET A 182 2.12 -1.64 -15.63
CA MET A 182 1.06 -0.63 -15.59
C MET A 182 1.54 0.56 -14.75
N SER A 183 1.26 1.78 -15.19
CA SER A 183 1.50 3.00 -14.40
C SER A 183 0.20 3.37 -13.67
N PRO A 184 -0.13 2.72 -12.52
CA PRO A 184 -1.45 2.79 -11.89
C PRO A 184 -1.88 4.22 -11.55
N HIS A 185 -0.93 5.13 -11.39
CA HIS A 185 -1.12 6.55 -11.10
C HIS A 185 -1.93 7.32 -12.16
N TYR A 186 -2.00 6.84 -13.40
CA TYR A 186 -2.68 7.55 -14.51
C TYR A 186 -3.90 6.79 -15.04
N VAL A 187 -4.09 5.54 -14.61
CA VAL A 187 -5.08 4.63 -15.22
C VAL A 187 -6.49 5.04 -14.83
N ALA A 188 -7.40 5.01 -15.81
CA ALA A 188 -8.80 5.31 -15.60
C ALA A 188 -9.52 4.21 -14.79
N PRO A 189 -10.53 4.55 -13.97
CA PRO A 189 -11.25 3.59 -13.12
C PRO A 189 -11.81 2.41 -13.91
N GLU A 190 -12.44 2.66 -15.06
CA GLU A 190 -13.04 1.62 -15.88
C GLU A 190 -11.99 0.63 -16.43
N VAL A 191 -10.76 1.09 -16.67
CA VAL A 191 -9.66 0.24 -17.16
C VAL A 191 -9.20 -0.71 -16.06
N LEU A 192 -9.17 -0.25 -14.81
CA LEU A 192 -8.89 -1.07 -13.63
C LEU A 192 -9.99 -2.13 -13.40
N GLU A 193 -11.21 -1.86 -13.85
CA GLU A 193 -12.36 -2.78 -13.83
C GLU A 193 -12.41 -3.71 -15.05
N GLY A 194 -11.44 -3.61 -15.98
CA GLY A 194 -11.33 -4.49 -17.16
C GLY A 194 -12.07 -3.99 -18.40
N HIS A 195 -12.51 -2.73 -18.42
CA HIS A 195 -13.21 -2.11 -19.53
C HIS A 195 -12.46 -0.87 -20.06
N VAL A 196 -12.24 -0.81 -21.37
CA VAL A 196 -11.58 0.34 -21.98
C VAL A 196 -12.60 1.15 -22.76
N SER A 197 -12.65 2.45 -22.51
CA SER A 197 -13.57 3.39 -23.16
C SER A 197 -12.82 4.46 -23.95
N ARG A 198 -13.52 5.18 -24.82
CA ARG A 198 -12.97 6.37 -25.51
C ARG A 198 -12.59 7.52 -24.57
N TRP A 199 -13.03 7.48 -23.31
CA TRP A 199 -12.70 8.49 -22.30
C TRP A 199 -11.55 8.07 -21.38
N SER A 200 -11.02 6.85 -21.51
CA SER A 200 -9.96 6.36 -20.62
C SER A 200 -8.65 7.14 -20.80
N ASP A 201 -8.32 7.49 -22.04
CA ASP A 201 -7.15 8.33 -22.33
C ASP A 201 -7.36 9.78 -21.90
N GLN A 202 -8.59 10.31 -21.94
CA GLN A 202 -8.90 11.66 -21.43
C GLN A 202 -8.64 11.74 -19.91
N TYR A 203 -9.02 10.70 -19.17
CA TYR A 203 -8.72 10.62 -17.74
C TYR A 203 -7.21 10.63 -17.48
N SER A 204 -6.46 9.82 -18.24
CA SER A 204 -4.99 9.75 -18.15
C SER A 204 -4.33 11.09 -18.49
N LEU A 205 -4.85 11.79 -19.49
CA LEU A 205 -4.43 13.15 -19.88
C LEU A 205 -4.72 14.18 -18.77
N ALA A 206 -5.87 14.07 -18.09
CA ALA A 206 -6.22 14.97 -16.99
C ALA A 206 -5.32 14.78 -15.75
N VAL A 207 -4.99 13.54 -15.38
CA VAL A 207 -3.98 13.26 -14.34
C VAL A 207 -2.61 13.83 -14.75
N THR A 208 -2.22 13.60 -16.00
CA THR A 208 -0.95 14.11 -16.56
C THR A 208 -0.89 15.63 -16.48
N TYR A 209 -1.96 16.33 -16.85
CA TYR A 209 -2.06 17.78 -16.73
C TYR A 209 -1.91 18.24 -15.27
N ALA A 210 -2.66 17.66 -14.34
CA ALA A 210 -2.59 18.03 -12.92
C ALA A 210 -1.17 17.89 -12.36
N GLN A 211 -0.48 16.80 -12.70
CA GLN A 211 0.90 16.59 -12.28
C GLN A 211 1.87 17.57 -12.91
N LEU A 212 1.79 17.80 -14.23
CA LEU A 212 2.68 18.74 -14.91
C LEU A 212 2.46 20.18 -14.43
N ARG A 213 1.23 20.54 -14.05
CA ARG A 213 0.86 21.88 -13.60
C ARG A 213 1.27 22.18 -12.15
N THR A 214 1.28 21.16 -11.29
CA THR A 214 1.47 21.31 -9.83
C THR A 214 2.73 20.62 -9.29
N GLY A 215 3.34 19.74 -10.07
CA GLY A 215 4.42 18.84 -9.65
C GLY A 215 3.94 17.65 -8.83
N GLN A 216 2.64 17.52 -8.57
CA GLN A 216 2.08 16.52 -7.66
C GLN A 216 0.98 15.70 -8.34
N LEU A 217 0.94 14.40 -8.06
CA LEU A 217 -0.13 13.54 -8.54
C LEU A 217 -1.45 13.83 -7.78
N PRO A 218 -2.61 13.81 -8.46
CA PRO A 218 -3.91 14.01 -7.83
C PRO A 218 -4.34 12.83 -6.94
N PHE A 219 -3.76 11.65 -7.16
CA PHE A 219 -3.94 10.46 -6.33
C PHE A 219 -2.57 9.98 -5.84
N LYS A 220 -2.32 10.14 -4.54
CA LYS A 220 -1.09 9.70 -3.87
C LYS A 220 -1.39 8.48 -3.00
N GLY A 221 -0.47 7.53 -2.93
CA GLY A 221 -0.56 6.40 -2.01
C GLY A 221 0.79 5.73 -1.85
N ASP A 222 0.99 5.10 -0.70
CA ASP A 222 2.22 4.42 -0.33
C ASP A 222 2.32 3.02 -0.98
N SER A 223 1.25 2.57 -1.63
CA SER A 223 1.22 1.31 -2.40
C SER A 223 0.37 1.42 -3.66
N ILE A 224 0.69 0.59 -4.66
CA ILE A 224 -0.08 0.46 -5.91
C ILE A 224 -1.56 0.20 -5.62
N HIS A 225 -1.87 -0.63 -4.62
CA HIS A 225 -3.25 -0.93 -4.23
C HIS A 225 -4.01 0.29 -3.70
N GLN A 226 -3.35 1.17 -2.94
CA GLN A 226 -3.99 2.42 -2.49
C GLN A 226 -4.22 3.36 -3.66
N ILE A 227 -3.26 3.48 -4.57
CA ILE A 227 -3.41 4.30 -5.77
C ILE A 227 -4.62 3.81 -6.58
N ILE A 228 -4.71 2.49 -6.83
CA ILE A 228 -5.86 1.85 -7.49
C ILE A 228 -7.17 2.15 -6.74
N TYR A 229 -7.20 1.94 -5.41
CA TYR A 229 -8.38 2.21 -4.58
C TYR A 229 -8.84 3.67 -4.72
N LYS A 230 -7.92 4.63 -4.72
CA LYS A 230 -8.22 6.06 -4.87
C LYS A 230 -8.76 6.40 -6.26
N HIS A 231 -8.16 5.82 -7.30
CA HIS A 231 -8.70 5.92 -8.64
C HIS A 231 -10.14 5.40 -8.71
N LEU A 232 -10.47 4.31 -8.04
CA LEU A 232 -11.82 3.75 -8.03
C LEU A 232 -12.82 4.52 -7.15
N HIS A 233 -12.40 5.03 -5.99
CA HIS A 233 -13.34 5.41 -4.92
C HIS A 233 -13.19 6.84 -4.37
N GLU A 234 -12.02 7.46 -4.41
CA GLU A 234 -11.78 8.75 -3.76
C GLU A 234 -11.82 9.93 -4.75
N LEU A 235 -12.07 11.14 -4.25
CA LEU A 235 -11.96 12.36 -5.05
C LEU A 235 -10.47 12.72 -5.27
N PRO A 236 -10.10 13.30 -6.43
CA PRO A 236 -8.73 13.75 -6.68
C PRO A 236 -8.37 14.94 -5.78
N ASP A 237 -7.13 14.97 -5.28
CA ASP A 237 -6.56 16.16 -4.68
C ASP A 237 -6.14 17.15 -5.78
N LEU A 238 -6.87 18.25 -5.88
CA LEU A 238 -6.65 19.31 -6.87
C LEU A 238 -6.33 20.65 -6.20
N ALA A 239 -5.95 20.66 -4.91
CA ALA A 239 -5.74 21.89 -4.16
C ALA A 239 -4.65 22.79 -4.76
N GLY A 240 -3.64 22.19 -5.41
CA GLY A 240 -2.54 22.90 -6.08
C GLY A 240 -2.93 23.62 -7.38
N LEU A 241 -4.14 23.42 -7.89
CA LEU A 241 -4.65 24.11 -9.09
C LEU A 241 -5.41 25.40 -8.71
N PRO A 242 -5.40 26.44 -9.56
CA PRO A 242 -6.33 27.56 -9.48
C PRO A 242 -7.79 27.11 -9.46
N GLU A 243 -8.65 27.85 -8.75
CA GLU A 243 -10.06 27.50 -8.56
C GLU A 243 -10.80 27.22 -9.88
N GLU A 244 -10.57 28.05 -10.89
CA GLU A 244 -11.21 27.91 -12.20
C GLU A 244 -10.75 26.63 -12.93
N GLU A 245 -9.49 26.22 -12.77
CA GLU A 245 -8.94 24.99 -13.37
C GLU A 245 -9.45 23.73 -12.64
N ARG A 246 -9.68 23.79 -11.32
CA ARG A 246 -10.10 22.63 -10.50
C ARG A 246 -11.38 21.99 -11.01
N GLN A 247 -12.39 22.79 -11.34
CA GLN A 247 -13.69 22.28 -11.79
C GLN A 247 -13.57 21.56 -13.14
N VAL A 248 -12.74 22.09 -14.04
CA VAL A 248 -12.49 21.52 -15.36
C VAL A 248 -11.78 20.17 -15.25
N VAL A 249 -10.73 20.10 -14.41
CA VAL A 249 -9.98 18.86 -14.16
C VAL A 249 -10.81 17.84 -13.39
N ALA A 250 -11.58 18.25 -12.38
CA ALA A 250 -12.45 17.36 -11.63
C ALA A 250 -13.47 16.66 -12.53
N ARG A 251 -14.06 17.39 -13.49
CA ARG A 251 -14.97 16.79 -14.49
C ARG A 251 -14.25 15.77 -15.38
N ALA A 252 -13.04 16.06 -15.82
CA ALA A 252 -12.26 15.11 -16.62
C ALA A 252 -11.84 13.86 -15.82
N LEU A 253 -11.75 13.97 -14.49
CA LEU A 253 -11.46 12.89 -13.55
C LEU A 253 -12.72 12.24 -12.94
N ALA A 254 -13.91 12.50 -13.49
CA ALA A 254 -15.14 11.84 -13.05
C ALA A 254 -15.01 10.31 -13.14
N LYS A 255 -15.52 9.59 -12.13
CA LYS A 255 -15.38 8.14 -12.06
C LYS A 255 -16.10 7.44 -13.20
N ARG A 256 -17.29 7.94 -13.53
CA ARG A 256 -18.10 7.46 -14.66
C ARG A 256 -17.62 8.12 -15.98
N PRO A 257 -17.21 7.35 -16.99
CA PRO A 257 -16.69 7.87 -18.26
C PRO A 257 -17.61 8.90 -18.95
N GLU A 258 -18.91 8.66 -18.91
CA GLU A 258 -19.94 9.48 -19.56
C GLU A 258 -20.16 10.85 -18.91
N GLU A 259 -19.71 11.05 -17.66
CA GLU A 259 -19.80 12.33 -16.95
C GLU A 259 -18.65 13.28 -17.33
N ARG A 260 -17.63 12.76 -18.01
CA ARG A 260 -16.43 13.51 -18.42
C ARG A 260 -16.72 14.40 -19.64
N TRP A 261 -15.67 15.03 -20.17
CA TRP A 261 -15.81 15.89 -21.34
C TRP A 261 -16.07 15.06 -22.60
N PRO A 262 -16.85 15.57 -23.59
CA PRO A 262 -17.11 14.84 -24.82
C PRO A 262 -15.83 14.45 -25.58
N THR A 263 -14.79 15.27 -25.56
CA THR A 263 -13.51 15.00 -26.23
C THR A 263 -12.35 15.57 -25.43
N CYS A 264 -11.13 15.11 -25.68
CA CYS A 264 -9.93 15.67 -25.04
C CYS A 264 -9.78 17.16 -25.42
N ARG A 265 -10.11 17.54 -26.66
CA ARG A 265 -10.12 18.94 -27.07
C ARG A 265 -11.13 19.78 -26.30
N ALA A 266 -12.33 19.24 -26.03
CA ALA A 266 -13.32 19.94 -25.21
C ALA A 266 -12.82 20.17 -23.77
N PHE A 267 -12.13 19.17 -23.20
CA PHE A 267 -11.46 19.31 -21.90
C PHE A 267 -10.41 20.42 -21.94
N VAL A 268 -9.51 20.44 -22.93
CA VAL A 268 -8.44 21.45 -23.03
C VAL A 268 -8.98 22.84 -23.32
N HIS A 269 -10.01 22.98 -24.15
CA HIS A 269 -10.70 24.26 -24.33
C HIS A 269 -11.31 24.78 -23.03
N GLY A 270 -11.82 23.87 -22.18
CA GLY A 270 -12.26 24.19 -20.83
C GLY A 270 -11.13 24.77 -19.97
N LEU A 271 -9.93 24.17 -20.04
CA LEU A 271 -8.75 24.67 -19.31
C LEU A 271 -8.31 26.04 -19.81
N GLN A 272 -8.30 26.26 -21.13
CA GLN A 272 -7.98 27.55 -21.73
C GLN A 272 -8.99 28.64 -21.33
N ALA A 273 -10.28 28.30 -21.30
CA ALA A 273 -11.33 29.23 -20.84
C ALA A 273 -11.19 29.56 -19.35
N ALA A 274 -10.83 28.58 -18.51
CA ALA A 274 -10.55 28.77 -17.10
C ALA A 274 -9.34 29.70 -16.87
N ALA A 275 -8.26 29.52 -17.62
CA ALA A 275 -7.08 30.39 -17.58
C ALA A 275 -7.43 31.85 -17.94
N MET A 276 -8.25 32.06 -18.99
CA MET A 276 -8.72 33.41 -19.35
C MET A 276 -9.64 34.03 -18.29
N ALA A 277 -10.44 33.22 -17.58
CA ALA A 277 -11.28 33.69 -16.49
C ALA A 277 -10.43 34.11 -15.28
N GLU A 278 -9.40 33.35 -14.95
CA GLU A 278 -8.41 33.67 -13.92
C GLU A 278 -7.70 35.00 -14.22
N ASP A 279 -7.23 35.19 -15.46
CA ASP A 279 -6.55 36.43 -15.87
C ASP A 279 -7.47 37.66 -15.74
N ARG A 280 -8.75 37.53 -16.13
CA ARG A 280 -9.73 38.61 -15.96
C ARG A 280 -10.00 38.93 -14.49
N ARG A 281 -10.08 37.90 -13.64
CA ARG A 281 -10.27 38.06 -12.19
C ARG A 281 -9.07 38.78 -11.56
N LEU A 282 -7.85 38.38 -11.90
CA LEU A 282 -6.62 39.04 -11.44
C LEU A 282 -6.54 40.49 -11.94
N ALA A 283 -6.90 40.76 -13.19
CA ALA A 283 -6.96 42.12 -13.74
C ALA A 283 -8.01 43.00 -13.03
N SER A 284 -9.17 42.44 -12.64
CA SER A 284 -10.18 43.18 -11.88
C SER A 284 -9.76 43.49 -10.44
N LEU A 285 -8.89 42.68 -9.83
CA LEU A 285 -8.36 42.89 -8.48
C LEU A 285 -7.18 43.88 -8.46
N GLY A 286 -6.47 44.04 -9.58
CA GLY A 286 -5.37 45.00 -9.73
C GLY A 286 -5.79 46.44 -10.06
N GLY A 287 -7.09 46.70 -10.24
CA GLY A 287 -7.63 48.01 -10.64
C GLY A 287 -7.88 49.01 -9.50
N GLU A 288 -7.79 48.60 -8.23
CA GLU A 288 -7.95 49.50 -7.08
C GLU A 288 -6.58 49.85 -6.47
N THR A 289 -5.84 50.71 -7.14
CA THR A 289 -4.84 51.55 -6.46
C THR A 289 -5.19 53.01 -6.74
N LEU A 290 -5.91 53.60 -5.78
CA LEU A 290 -6.14 55.03 -5.66
C LEU A 290 -4.79 55.76 -5.59
N ILE A 291 -4.41 56.44 -6.68
CA ILE A 291 -3.60 57.66 -6.60
C ILE A 291 -4.54 58.80 -6.99
N PRO A 292 -4.95 59.68 -6.05
CA PRO A 292 -5.74 60.85 -6.38
C PRO A 292 -4.86 61.88 -7.10
N GLY A 293 -5.26 62.28 -8.31
CA GLY A 293 -4.91 63.59 -8.86
C GLY A 293 -3.98 63.64 -10.06
N VAL A 294 -4.38 63.08 -11.20
CA VAL A 294 -4.06 63.64 -12.53
C VAL A 294 -5.26 63.38 -13.46
N PRO A 295 -5.88 64.40 -14.07
CA PRO A 295 -6.97 64.18 -15.01
C PRO A 295 -6.41 63.65 -16.34
N PRO A 296 -6.99 62.59 -16.94
CA PRO A 296 -6.55 62.14 -18.25
C PRO A 296 -7.00 63.14 -19.33
N VAL A 297 -6.02 63.60 -20.10
CA VAL A 297 -6.18 64.41 -21.31
C VAL A 297 -6.89 63.59 -22.38
N ARG A 298 -7.95 64.16 -22.98
CA ARG A 298 -8.66 63.61 -24.13
C ARG A 298 -7.84 63.80 -25.41
N PRO A 299 -7.82 62.81 -26.31
CA PRO A 299 -7.73 63.08 -27.74
C PRO A 299 -9.14 63.15 -28.35
N GLU A 300 -9.47 64.33 -28.88
CA GLU A 300 -10.53 64.60 -29.87
C GLU A 300 -10.34 63.68 -31.10
N GLU A 301 -11.37 62.91 -31.43
CA GLU A 301 -12.27 63.06 -32.59
C GLU A 301 -11.63 62.84 -33.98
N LEU A 302 -12.16 61.84 -34.68
CA LEU A 302 -12.63 62.07 -36.05
C LEU A 302 -13.89 61.25 -36.32
N ASP A 303 -14.88 62.05 -36.67
CA ASP A 303 -16.30 61.84 -36.87
C ASP A 303 -16.62 61.17 -38.22
N THR A 304 -17.76 60.48 -38.30
CA THR A 304 -18.81 60.69 -39.32
C THR A 304 -19.96 59.70 -39.11
N ASP A 305 -21.07 60.21 -38.55
CA ASP A 305 -22.45 60.23 -39.10
C ASP A 305 -23.01 59.00 -39.85
N ALA A 306 -24.30 58.63 -39.79
CA ALA A 306 -25.48 59.09 -39.05
C ALA A 306 -26.67 58.14 -39.36
N ALA A 307 -27.72 58.23 -38.51
CA ALA A 307 -29.15 58.11 -38.84
C ALA A 307 -30.00 56.97 -38.19
N THR A 308 -30.61 57.32 -37.05
CA THR A 308 -32.08 57.36 -36.76
C THR A 308 -32.92 56.08 -36.50
N GLU A 309 -33.19 55.82 -35.19
CA GLU A 309 -34.42 55.44 -34.41
C GLU A 309 -35.78 55.01 -35.08
N PRO A 310 -36.84 54.53 -34.34
CA PRO A 310 -37.04 53.62 -33.16
C PRO A 310 -38.31 52.66 -33.40
N PRO A 311 -39.11 52.09 -32.43
CA PRO A 311 -39.04 51.99 -30.95
C PRO A 311 -39.33 50.61 -30.28
N SER A 312 -39.12 50.66 -28.96
CA SER A 312 -39.40 49.79 -27.79
C SER A 312 -40.78 49.09 -27.65
N THR A 313 -40.76 47.89 -27.06
CA THR A 313 -41.70 47.45 -25.99
C THR A 313 -41.00 46.54 -24.97
N GLN A 314 -41.14 46.86 -23.67
CA GLN A 314 -40.70 46.05 -22.51
C GLN A 314 -41.73 44.97 -22.12
N PRO A 315 -41.34 44.02 -21.26
CA PRO A 315 -42.16 43.74 -20.08
C PRO A 315 -41.39 43.69 -18.74
N MET A 316 -42.07 44.22 -17.71
CA MET A 316 -41.81 44.21 -16.26
C MET A 316 -41.97 42.82 -15.60
N VAL A 317 -41.20 42.54 -14.53
CA VAL A 317 -41.54 41.60 -13.43
C VAL A 317 -40.96 42.14 -12.10
N PRO A 318 -41.62 41.96 -10.92
CA PRO A 318 -41.56 42.90 -9.80
C PRO A 318 -40.68 42.50 -8.59
N ASP A 319 -40.51 43.51 -7.74
CA ASP A 319 -39.70 43.67 -6.53
C ASP A 319 -40.39 43.14 -5.24
N THR A 320 -39.62 42.52 -4.34
CA THR A 320 -39.97 42.38 -2.91
C THR A 320 -38.69 42.32 -2.05
N ARG A 321 -38.47 43.37 -1.26
CA ARG A 321 -37.51 43.45 -0.13
C ARG A 321 -38.23 43.35 1.22
N ALA A 322 -37.58 42.74 2.21
CA ALA A 322 -37.81 42.92 3.65
C ALA A 322 -36.46 42.77 4.42
N PRO A 323 -36.29 43.40 5.61
CA PRO A 323 -34.98 43.85 6.09
C PRO A 323 -34.36 43.05 7.26
N GLU A 324 -33.03 43.13 7.37
CA GLU A 324 -32.19 42.65 8.47
C GLU A 324 -32.23 43.59 9.70
N HIS A 325 -32.06 43.02 10.90
CA HIS A 325 -31.98 43.72 12.19
C HIS A 325 -30.70 43.30 12.92
N GLU A 326 -29.91 44.28 13.34
CA GLU A 326 -28.62 44.17 14.05
C GLU A 326 -28.83 44.33 15.58
N PRO A 327 -28.04 43.68 16.47
CA PRO A 327 -28.23 43.77 17.92
C PRO A 327 -27.42 44.91 18.60
N PRO A 328 -27.88 45.47 19.74
CA PRO A 328 -27.13 46.48 20.52
C PRO A 328 -26.32 45.89 21.71
N PRO A 329 -25.44 46.69 22.35
CA PRO A 329 -24.42 46.21 23.30
C PRO A 329 -24.85 46.22 24.79
N ALA A 330 -23.94 45.68 25.60
CA ALA A 330 -24.04 45.29 27.02
C ALA A 330 -24.23 46.41 28.05
N ASP A 331 -24.79 46.06 29.21
CA ASP A 331 -24.41 46.61 30.53
C ASP A 331 -24.85 45.71 31.72
N ALA A 332 -24.16 45.95 32.84
CA ALA A 332 -23.92 45.14 34.03
C ALA A 332 -25.05 44.94 35.07
N VAL A 333 -24.86 43.94 35.97
CA VAL A 333 -25.02 43.85 37.46
C VAL A 333 -25.22 42.37 37.85
N ASP A 334 -24.82 41.77 38.97
CA ASP A 334 -23.98 42.07 40.14
C ASP A 334 -23.70 40.70 40.83
N GLU A 335 -22.64 40.62 41.64
CA GLU A 335 -22.27 39.48 42.48
C GLU A 335 -23.28 39.23 43.61
N GLU A 336 -23.47 37.97 44.03
CA GLU A 336 -23.50 37.69 45.47
C GLU A 336 -23.06 36.27 45.87
N VAL A 337 -22.23 36.27 46.90
CA VAL A 337 -21.49 35.17 47.51
C VAL A 337 -22.33 34.50 48.60
N VAL A 338 -22.35 33.17 48.65
CA VAL A 338 -22.51 32.45 49.94
C VAL A 338 -21.52 31.30 50.03
N ALA A 339 -20.44 31.55 50.78
CA ALA A 339 -19.58 30.53 51.34
C ALA A 339 -20.28 29.84 52.52
N ARG A 340 -20.07 28.53 52.69
CA ARG A 340 -19.95 27.96 54.04
C ARG A 340 -19.08 26.70 54.10
N GLN A 341 -18.15 26.81 55.03
CA GLN A 341 -17.10 25.88 55.45
C GLN A 341 -17.63 24.67 56.22
N GLY A 342 -16.79 23.64 56.34
CA GLY A 342 -16.86 22.61 57.40
C GLY A 342 -16.29 21.27 56.92
N SER A 343 -14.98 21.08 56.84
CA SER A 343 -14.07 20.63 57.92
C SER A 343 -14.31 19.20 58.45
N ARG A 344 -13.22 18.41 58.38
CA ARG A 344 -12.74 17.36 59.31
C ARG A 344 -13.11 15.89 59.11
N ARG A 345 -12.04 15.17 58.74
CA ARG A 345 -11.35 14.07 59.46
C ARG A 345 -11.74 12.62 59.18
N TRP A 346 -10.64 11.88 58.95
CA TRP A 346 -10.49 10.45 58.78
C TRP A 346 -10.91 9.62 59.99
N ILE A 347 -11.53 8.47 59.74
CA ILE A 347 -11.50 7.27 60.60
C ILE A 347 -11.40 6.04 59.67
N ARG A 348 -10.38 5.21 59.85
CA ARG A 348 -10.29 3.84 59.28
C ARG A 348 -11.05 2.87 60.20
N PRO A 349 -11.63 1.78 59.68
CA PRO A 349 -11.09 0.48 60.15
C PRO A 349 -11.13 -0.68 59.13
N ALA A 350 -10.12 -1.53 59.27
CA ALA A 350 -10.14 -2.94 58.88
C ALA A 350 -10.71 -3.74 60.04
N LEU A 351 -11.82 -4.48 59.86
CA LEU A 351 -12.30 -5.53 60.80
C LEU A 351 -13.52 -6.35 60.30
N ALA A 352 -13.86 -6.33 59.00
CA ALA A 352 -15.03 -7.07 58.48
C ALA A 352 -14.72 -8.42 57.81
N ALA A 353 -13.45 -8.73 57.52
CA ALA A 353 -13.09 -9.90 56.70
C ALA A 353 -13.06 -11.24 57.47
N SER A 354 -12.96 -11.23 58.80
CA SER A 354 -12.77 -12.46 59.59
C SER A 354 -14.08 -13.19 59.93
N LEU A 355 -15.23 -12.52 59.84
CA LEU A 355 -16.52 -13.10 60.24
C LEU A 355 -17.14 -13.98 59.14
N VAL A 356 -16.84 -13.70 57.86
CA VAL A 356 -17.42 -14.41 56.71
C VAL A 356 -16.79 -15.78 56.50
N VAL A 357 -15.49 -15.92 56.76
CA VAL A 357 -14.78 -17.20 56.58
C VAL A 357 -15.22 -18.25 57.61
N LEU A 358 -15.57 -17.82 58.83
CA LEU A 358 -16.05 -18.72 59.87
C LEU A 358 -17.45 -19.27 59.57
N LEU A 359 -18.31 -18.49 58.92
CA LEU A 359 -19.67 -18.91 58.55
C LEU A 359 -19.69 -19.92 57.40
N VAL A 360 -18.75 -19.84 56.46
CA VAL A 360 -18.66 -20.77 55.32
C VAL A 360 -18.14 -22.14 55.74
N LEU A 361 -17.23 -22.22 56.71
CA LEU A 361 -16.67 -23.49 57.17
C LEU A 361 -17.67 -24.34 57.97
N VAL A 362 -18.62 -23.71 58.68
CA VAL A 362 -19.66 -24.44 59.42
C VAL A 362 -20.72 -25.03 58.47
N ALA A 363 -20.95 -24.42 57.30
CA ALA A 363 -21.96 -24.84 56.34
C ALA A 363 -21.59 -26.12 55.55
N VAL A 364 -20.30 -26.42 55.38
CA VAL A 364 -19.83 -27.57 54.57
C VAL A 364 -19.83 -28.89 55.37
N SER A 365 -19.84 -28.83 56.69
CA SER A 365 -19.80 -30.00 57.58
C SER A 365 -21.16 -30.69 57.84
N LEU A 366 -22.26 -30.24 57.22
CA LEU A 366 -23.62 -30.66 57.58
C LEU A 366 -24.42 -31.45 56.50
N ILE A 367 -23.77 -32.00 55.47
CA ILE A 367 -24.47 -32.83 54.46
C ILE A 367 -24.06 -34.32 54.56
N PRO A 368 -24.96 -35.24 54.97
CA PRO A 368 -24.68 -36.67 55.06
C PRO A 368 -25.27 -37.53 53.92
N GLY A 369 -24.46 -38.47 53.40
CA GLY A 369 -24.84 -39.76 52.73
C GLY A 369 -25.55 -39.65 51.37
N ILE A 370 -25.41 -40.54 50.38
CA ILE A 370 -25.45 -42.02 50.37
C ILE A 370 -24.83 -42.50 49.04
N GLY A 371 -24.15 -43.65 49.06
CA GLY A 371 -23.72 -44.36 47.86
C GLY A 371 -24.49 -45.65 47.54
N ARG A 372 -24.06 -46.28 46.43
CA ARG A 372 -23.97 -47.73 46.15
C ARG A 372 -25.15 -48.49 45.48
N ILE A 373 -24.75 -49.34 44.51
CA ILE A 373 -25.36 -50.61 43.96
C ILE A 373 -26.41 -50.40 42.85
N GLY A 374 -26.46 -51.09 41.68
CA GLY A 374 -25.73 -52.21 41.07
C GLY A 374 -26.68 -53.24 40.39
N ARG A 375 -26.33 -53.74 39.17
CA ARG A 375 -26.80 -54.99 38.46
C ARG A 375 -28.22 -55.01 37.84
N ASN A 376 -28.58 -55.62 36.69
CA ASN A 376 -28.11 -56.77 35.86
C ASN A 376 -28.67 -56.74 34.40
N GLY A 377 -28.02 -57.46 33.45
CA GLY A 377 -28.35 -57.65 32.00
C GLY A 377 -29.45 -58.69 31.66
N PRO A 378 -29.57 -59.24 30.41
CA PRO A 378 -28.60 -60.18 29.76
C PRO A 378 -28.38 -60.06 28.21
N ALA A 379 -27.17 -60.34 27.66
CA ALA A 379 -26.62 -61.53 26.94
C ALA A 379 -26.83 -61.56 25.38
N THR A 380 -25.82 -61.76 24.49
CA THR A 380 -24.82 -62.86 24.39
C THR A 380 -23.60 -62.57 23.46
N LYS A 381 -22.38 -62.96 23.94
CA LYS A 381 -21.19 -63.66 23.35
C LYS A 381 -20.69 -63.35 21.90
N GLN A 382 -19.39 -63.32 21.53
CA GLN A 382 -18.12 -63.73 22.17
C GLN A 382 -16.89 -63.19 21.39
N ASP A 383 -15.80 -62.89 22.12
CA ASP A 383 -14.33 -63.09 21.88
C ASP A 383 -13.67 -62.58 20.57
N GLU A 384 -12.48 -61.98 20.52
CA GLU A 384 -11.33 -62.01 21.43
C GLU A 384 -10.28 -60.91 21.05
N GLY A 385 -9.71 -60.25 22.08
CA GLY A 385 -8.32 -59.75 22.17
C GLY A 385 -7.84 -58.57 21.29
N ALA A 386 -7.02 -57.62 21.73
CA ALA A 386 -6.52 -57.18 23.03
C ALA A 386 -5.57 -55.99 22.75
N ILE A 387 -5.77 -54.86 23.45
CA ILE A 387 -4.74 -54.01 24.11
C ILE A 387 -3.70 -53.32 23.21
N ALA A 388 -3.31 -52.05 23.36
CA ALA A 388 -3.79 -50.82 23.98
C ALA A 388 -2.72 -49.75 23.63
N GLU A 389 -3.12 -48.49 23.50
CA GLU A 389 -2.22 -47.34 23.61
C GLU A 389 -1.53 -47.29 25.00
N PRO A 390 -0.48 -46.47 25.18
CA PRO A 390 -0.79 -45.23 25.89
C PRO A 390 0.01 -44.00 25.44
N SER A 391 -0.54 -42.86 25.87
CA SER A 391 -0.05 -41.50 25.75
C SER A 391 0.97 -41.11 26.83
N ARG A 392 1.81 -40.12 26.46
CA ARG A 392 2.47 -39.06 27.25
C ARG A 392 2.94 -39.32 28.68
N THR A 393 4.22 -39.02 28.92
CA THR A 393 4.64 -38.18 30.06
C THR A 393 6.01 -37.52 29.80
N GLU A 394 6.22 -36.41 30.50
CA GLU A 394 7.17 -35.33 30.28
C GLU A 394 8.60 -35.59 30.78
N ALA A 395 9.53 -34.77 30.25
CA ALA A 395 10.67 -34.12 30.90
C ALA A 395 11.66 -34.91 31.79
N SER A 396 12.97 -34.72 31.50
CA SER A 396 13.99 -34.16 32.43
C SER A 396 15.39 -34.81 32.27
N ARG A 397 16.43 -33.94 32.19
CA ARG A 397 17.89 -34.17 32.42
C ARG A 397 18.63 -34.94 31.31
N LEU A 398 19.89 -34.72 30.94
CA LEU A 398 21.15 -34.18 31.48
C LEU A 398 21.97 -33.61 30.28
N ALA A 399 22.83 -32.59 30.28
CA ALA A 399 23.93 -32.13 31.16
C ALA A 399 25.13 -33.11 31.30
N GLU A 400 26.21 -32.77 30.59
CA GLU A 400 27.63 -32.96 30.93
C GLU A 400 28.33 -34.33 30.83
N ASP A 401 29.54 -34.22 30.26
CA ASP A 401 30.76 -35.02 30.39
C ASP A 401 30.80 -36.50 29.98
N VAL A 402 31.81 -36.85 29.18
CA VAL A 402 32.92 -37.75 29.57
C VAL A 402 34.03 -37.67 28.50
N ALA A 403 35.23 -37.31 28.97
CA ALA A 403 36.50 -37.48 28.28
C ALA A 403 37.19 -38.79 28.70
N SER A 404 38.02 -39.34 27.79
CA SER A 404 39.13 -40.30 28.04
C SER A 404 38.70 -41.75 28.40
N ALA A 405 39.43 -42.84 28.13
CA ALA A 405 40.80 -43.11 27.68
C ALA A 405 40.94 -44.58 27.22
N SER A 406 41.91 -44.89 26.34
CA SER A 406 42.89 -46.02 26.42
C SER A 406 43.58 -46.21 25.04
N LYS A 407 44.88 -45.91 24.88
CA LYS A 407 46.09 -46.77 24.98
C LYS A 407 46.06 -48.02 24.06
N GLY A 408 47.04 -48.33 23.20
CA GLY A 408 48.31 -47.71 22.81
C GLY A 408 49.19 -48.64 21.94
N GLY A 409 50.34 -48.12 21.49
CA GLY A 409 51.55 -48.80 20.96
C GLY A 409 51.53 -49.25 19.49
N ASP A 410 52.60 -49.25 18.68
CA ASP A 410 54.02 -48.81 18.72
C ASP A 410 54.63 -48.99 17.30
N GLY A 411 55.72 -48.30 16.95
CA GLY A 411 56.71 -48.77 15.94
C GLY A 411 57.11 -47.87 14.76
N THR A 412 58.12 -47.00 14.95
CA THR A 412 59.33 -46.73 14.10
C THR A 412 59.20 -46.52 12.56
N ARG A 413 59.82 -45.55 11.84
CA ARG A 413 61.25 -45.16 11.75
C ARG A 413 61.49 -43.97 10.75
N ALA A 414 62.30 -43.00 11.16
CA ALA A 414 63.27 -42.08 10.48
C ALA A 414 63.11 -41.51 9.02
N LYS A 415 63.08 -40.15 8.92
CA LYS A 415 63.92 -39.13 8.17
C LYS A 415 64.55 -39.44 6.77
N PRO A 416 65.00 -38.44 5.95
CA PRO A 416 64.94 -36.96 6.03
C PRO A 416 64.60 -36.18 4.71
N VAL A 417 64.50 -34.85 4.86
CA VAL A 417 64.45 -33.75 3.86
C VAL A 417 65.74 -33.60 3.04
N PRO A 418 65.70 -32.99 1.83
CA PRO A 418 66.77 -32.11 1.38
C PRO A 418 66.29 -30.70 0.96
N THR A 419 67.10 -29.71 1.34
CA THR A 419 67.10 -28.29 0.94
C THR A 419 68.01 -28.06 -0.30
N PRO A 420 68.03 -26.85 -0.91
CA PRO A 420 68.30 -26.59 -2.34
C PRO A 420 69.78 -26.26 -2.64
N PRO A 421 70.16 -26.00 -3.90
CA PRO A 421 71.46 -25.42 -4.23
C PRO A 421 71.41 -23.94 -4.68
N HIS A 422 72.56 -23.30 -4.43
CA HIS A 422 72.94 -21.88 -4.44
C HIS A 422 73.46 -21.31 -5.79
N ASP A 423 73.25 -19.99 -5.97
CA ASP A 423 74.10 -18.87 -6.44
C ASP A 423 75.26 -19.01 -7.46
N LYS A 424 75.34 -18.03 -8.42
CA LYS A 424 76.42 -17.00 -8.60
C LYS A 424 76.33 -16.21 -9.97
N PRO A 425 77.04 -15.07 -10.23
CA PRO A 425 76.63 -13.67 -9.96
C PRO A 425 76.88 -12.71 -11.19
N PRO A 426 77.24 -11.41 -11.04
CA PRO A 426 76.44 -10.22 -11.36
C PRO A 426 76.80 -9.50 -12.69
N VAL A 427 75.94 -8.60 -13.17
CA VAL A 427 76.31 -7.49 -14.06
C VAL A 427 75.66 -6.20 -13.54
N VAL A 428 76.47 -5.16 -13.41
CA VAL A 428 76.15 -3.79 -12.96
C VAL A 428 76.19 -2.85 -14.17
N SER A 429 75.22 -1.93 -14.25
CA SER A 429 75.19 -0.60 -14.95
C SER A 429 73.79 -0.43 -15.56
N GLU A 430 72.94 0.58 -15.32
CA GLU A 430 73.08 2.02 -15.05
C GLU A 430 71.77 2.55 -14.39
N GLU A 431 71.85 3.58 -13.55
CA GLU A 431 70.69 4.39 -13.12
C GLU A 431 70.19 5.29 -14.26
N PRO A 432 68.86 5.58 -14.32
CA PRO A 432 68.46 6.99 -14.23
C PRO A 432 67.17 7.26 -13.43
N SER A 433 67.23 8.31 -12.61
CA SER A 433 66.20 9.30 -12.20
C SER A 433 64.85 8.84 -11.58
N PRO A 434 64.36 9.49 -10.49
CA PRO A 434 63.14 9.07 -9.80
C PRO A 434 61.87 9.49 -10.58
N ALA A 435 61.06 8.49 -10.96
CA ALA A 435 59.73 8.71 -11.50
C ALA A 435 58.70 8.94 -10.38
N THR A 436 57.86 9.96 -10.58
CA THR A 436 56.69 10.36 -9.81
C THR A 436 55.77 9.17 -9.46
N PRO A 437 55.18 9.09 -8.25
CA PRO A 437 54.26 8.02 -7.91
C PRO A 437 53.02 8.03 -8.83
N PRO A 438 52.52 6.87 -9.28
CA PRO A 438 51.36 6.81 -10.15
C PRO A 438 50.10 7.25 -9.38
N THR A 439 49.34 8.14 -10.01
CA THR A 439 47.99 8.56 -9.61
C THR A 439 47.10 7.33 -9.45
N PRO A 440 46.27 7.23 -8.38
CA PRO A 440 45.41 6.07 -8.18
C PRO A 440 44.41 5.96 -9.32
N VAL A 441 44.48 4.85 -10.06
CA VAL A 441 43.51 4.48 -11.10
C VAL A 441 42.18 4.18 -10.42
N ALA A 442 41.12 4.85 -10.86
CA ALA A 442 39.77 4.60 -10.37
C ALA A 442 39.40 3.11 -10.53
N PRO A 443 38.77 2.47 -9.52
CA PRO A 443 38.42 1.06 -9.60
C PRO A 443 37.48 0.80 -10.79
N SER A 444 37.60 -0.38 -11.41
CA SER A 444 36.70 -0.79 -12.47
C SER A 444 35.24 -0.85 -11.97
N PRO A 445 34.23 -0.64 -12.83
CA PRO A 445 32.83 -0.58 -12.42
C PRO A 445 32.36 -1.82 -11.65
N ARG A 446 32.88 -3.00 -11.98
CA ARG A 446 32.59 -4.26 -11.26
C ARG A 446 33.19 -4.26 -9.86
N ARG A 447 34.44 -3.82 -9.71
CA ARG A 447 35.14 -3.80 -8.42
C ARG A 447 34.55 -2.75 -7.48
N ALA A 448 34.05 -1.63 -8.02
CA ALA A 448 33.29 -0.64 -7.26
C ALA A 448 31.96 -1.20 -6.74
N ALA A 449 31.18 -1.89 -7.60
CA ALA A 449 29.93 -2.53 -7.20
C ALA A 449 30.13 -3.65 -6.16
N ASP A 450 31.20 -4.44 -6.26
CA ASP A 450 31.54 -5.48 -5.28
C ASP A 450 31.94 -4.88 -3.91
N LEU A 451 32.62 -3.73 -3.92
CA LEU A 451 32.97 -2.97 -2.71
C LEU A 451 31.74 -2.37 -2.03
N ASP A 452 30.81 -1.80 -2.80
CA ASP A 452 29.56 -1.23 -2.30
C ASP A 452 28.67 -2.31 -1.69
N ARG A 453 28.63 -3.51 -2.29
CA ARG A 453 27.89 -4.66 -1.77
C ARG A 453 28.49 -5.18 -0.46
N ALA A 454 29.81 -5.36 -0.41
CA ALA A 454 30.47 -5.80 0.81
C ALA A 454 30.30 -4.79 1.96
N LEU A 455 30.27 -3.49 1.65
CA LEU A 455 30.01 -2.43 2.62
C LEU A 455 28.55 -2.46 3.11
N ALA A 456 27.60 -2.68 2.20
CA ALA A 456 26.18 -2.85 2.52
C ALA A 456 25.94 -4.03 3.46
N ASP A 457 26.55 -5.19 3.20
CA ASP A 457 26.44 -6.40 4.02
C ASP A 457 26.98 -6.19 5.43
N GLN A 458 28.15 -5.53 5.54
CA GLN A 458 28.76 -5.23 6.83
C GLN A 458 27.93 -4.23 7.64
N ALA A 459 27.40 -3.18 7.00
CA ALA A 459 26.54 -2.21 7.67
C ALA A 459 25.22 -2.85 8.13
N HIS A 460 24.59 -3.65 7.29
CA HIS A 460 23.38 -4.40 7.64
C HIS A 460 23.62 -5.34 8.83
N ALA A 461 24.74 -6.07 8.85
CA ALA A 461 25.10 -6.92 9.98
C ALA A 461 25.26 -6.14 11.29
N LEU A 462 25.85 -4.94 11.24
CA LEU A 462 25.98 -4.07 12.42
C LEU A 462 24.63 -3.53 12.91
N LEU A 463 23.78 -3.04 12.00
CA LEU A 463 22.43 -2.60 12.34
C LEU A 463 21.61 -3.76 12.95
N LYS A 464 21.76 -4.97 12.42
CA LYS A 464 21.14 -6.19 12.97
C LYS A 464 21.65 -6.53 14.37
N LYS A 465 22.96 -6.44 14.58
CA LYS A 465 23.63 -6.74 15.86
C LYS A 465 23.23 -5.77 16.98
N TYR A 466 23.20 -4.47 16.69
CA TYR A 466 23.06 -3.44 17.72
C TYR A 466 21.67 -2.80 17.79
N CYS A 467 20.95 -2.68 16.67
CA CYS A 467 19.74 -1.83 16.58
C CYS A 467 18.46 -2.64 16.37
N TYR A 468 18.50 -3.72 15.58
CA TYR A 468 17.29 -4.43 15.11
C TYR A 468 16.43 -5.03 16.23
N ARG A 469 17.04 -5.44 17.35
CA ARG A 469 16.28 -5.96 18.50
C ARG A 469 15.26 -4.94 19.01
N CYS A 470 15.63 -3.67 19.10
CA CYS A 470 14.76 -2.59 19.56
C CYS A 470 13.94 -2.00 18.40
N HIS A 471 14.57 -1.78 17.25
CA HIS A 471 14.02 -1.08 16.09
C HIS A 471 13.71 -2.02 14.92
N GLY A 472 13.06 -3.14 15.18
CA GLY A 472 12.70 -4.11 14.13
C GLY A 472 12.10 -5.41 14.66
N VAL A 473 12.40 -5.77 15.91
CA VAL A 473 11.73 -6.87 16.63
C VAL A 473 10.77 -6.33 17.69
N ARG A 474 11.25 -5.45 18.58
CA ARG A 474 10.42 -4.89 19.66
C ARG A 474 9.55 -3.72 19.22
N PHE A 475 9.95 -3.02 18.16
CA PHE A 475 9.36 -1.77 17.68
C PHE A 475 9.22 -0.75 18.82
N GLU A 476 10.31 -0.52 19.56
CA GLU A 476 10.36 0.51 20.62
C GLU A 476 10.09 1.92 20.06
N VAL A 477 10.30 2.10 18.76
CA VAL A 477 9.77 3.21 17.97
C VAL A 477 8.75 2.62 16.98
N PRO A 478 7.44 2.94 17.09
CA PRO A 478 6.42 2.42 16.19
C PRO A 478 6.72 2.75 14.73
N GLY A 479 6.57 1.78 13.83
CA GLY A 479 6.75 1.98 12.38
C GLY A 479 8.20 2.15 11.92
N TYR A 480 9.18 2.13 12.84
CA TYR A 480 10.60 2.23 12.52
C TYR A 480 11.26 0.84 12.50
N ASN A 481 11.66 0.39 11.31
CA ASN A 481 12.49 -0.79 11.11
C ASN A 481 13.87 -0.39 10.58
N VAL A 482 14.91 -0.57 11.38
CA VAL A 482 16.30 -0.20 11.05
C VAL A 482 16.92 -1.05 9.93
N LEU A 483 16.27 -2.15 9.52
CA LEU A 483 16.70 -2.96 8.38
C LEU A 483 15.89 -2.68 7.12
N ASP A 484 14.98 -1.71 7.16
CA ASP A 484 14.20 -1.26 6.01
C ASP A 484 14.79 0.04 5.48
N ARG A 485 15.28 -0.02 4.23
CA ARG A 485 15.92 1.12 3.58
C ARG A 485 14.95 2.28 3.41
N ASP A 486 13.73 2.00 2.97
CA ASP A 486 12.77 3.03 2.61
C ASP A 486 12.33 3.79 3.86
N ILE A 487 12.20 3.08 4.99
CA ILE A 487 11.94 3.71 6.29
C ILE A 487 13.13 4.57 6.76
N LEU A 488 14.37 4.13 6.53
CA LEU A 488 15.55 4.89 6.98
C LEU A 488 15.76 6.20 6.22
N VAL A 489 15.47 6.20 4.92
CA VAL A 489 15.69 7.37 4.05
C VAL A 489 14.45 8.24 3.86
N ALA A 490 13.28 7.76 4.28
CA ALA A 490 12.05 8.54 4.24
C ALA A 490 12.12 9.76 5.16
N SER A 491 11.50 10.87 4.72
CA SER A 491 11.29 12.05 5.55
C SER A 491 10.36 11.74 6.72
N ARG A 492 10.68 12.29 7.91
CA ARG A 492 9.91 12.10 9.14
C ARG A 492 8.91 13.24 9.42
N GLY A 493 8.86 14.26 8.57
CA GLY A 493 7.99 15.42 8.71
C GLY A 493 8.55 16.65 7.99
N GLU A 494 7.82 17.77 7.98
CA GLU A 494 8.30 19.03 7.37
C GLU A 494 9.57 19.57 8.05
N ASP A 495 9.77 19.26 9.35
CA ASP A 495 10.88 19.78 10.16
C ASP A 495 11.86 18.69 10.68
N ASP A 496 11.67 17.42 10.31
CA ASP A 496 12.37 16.29 10.95
C ASP A 496 13.16 15.47 9.91
N PRO A 497 14.51 15.47 9.94
CA PRO A 497 15.32 14.87 8.90
C PRO A 497 15.18 13.32 8.88
N PRO A 498 15.40 12.68 7.73
CA PRO A 498 15.45 11.22 7.62
C PRO A 498 16.39 10.59 8.66
N TYR A 499 16.12 9.34 9.04
CA TYR A 499 17.03 8.61 9.92
C TYR A 499 18.43 8.48 9.31
N VAL A 500 18.50 8.34 7.99
CA VAL A 500 19.74 8.37 7.21
C VAL A 500 19.53 9.27 5.99
N VAL A 501 20.38 10.27 5.84
CA VAL A 501 20.49 11.09 4.64
C VAL A 501 21.64 10.55 3.79
N PRO A 502 21.35 9.86 2.66
CA PRO A 502 22.39 9.26 1.83
C PRO A 502 23.47 10.27 1.42
N GLY A 503 24.73 9.92 1.64
CA GLY A 503 25.88 10.75 1.33
C GLY A 503 26.24 11.79 2.40
N LYS A 504 25.44 11.97 3.44
CA LYS A 504 25.61 13.04 4.44
C LYS A 504 25.47 12.52 5.88
N PRO A 505 26.56 12.00 6.48
CA PRO A 505 26.55 11.54 7.87
C PRO A 505 26.08 12.61 8.86
N GLU A 506 26.55 13.84 8.71
CA GLU A 506 26.23 14.97 9.59
C GLU A 506 24.76 15.41 9.54
N GLU A 507 24.02 15.11 8.48
CA GLU A 507 22.57 15.33 8.38
C GLU A 507 21.76 14.07 8.76
N SER A 508 22.44 12.95 9.06
CA SER A 508 21.81 11.66 9.37
C SER A 508 21.60 11.47 10.86
N TYR A 509 20.34 11.43 11.30
CA TYR A 509 20.00 11.25 12.71
C TYR A 509 20.57 9.95 13.33
N LEU A 510 20.66 8.87 12.55
CA LEU A 510 21.29 7.61 12.97
C LEU A 510 22.78 7.81 13.31
N TRP A 511 23.50 8.64 12.56
CA TRP A 511 24.92 8.91 12.80
C TRP A 511 25.16 9.74 14.07
N GLU A 512 24.30 10.73 14.31
CA GLU A 512 24.35 11.55 15.53
C GLU A 512 24.18 10.71 16.80
N ARG A 513 23.28 9.72 16.75
CA ARG A 513 22.91 8.90 17.92
C ARG A 513 23.83 7.70 18.16
N VAL A 514 24.49 7.19 17.12
CA VAL A 514 25.41 6.05 17.23
C VAL A 514 26.75 6.52 17.79
N GLY A 515 26.98 6.26 19.08
CA GLY A 515 28.30 6.38 19.70
C GLY A 515 28.68 7.77 20.27
N VAL A 516 27.75 8.73 20.38
CA VAL A 516 27.94 9.98 21.15
C VAL A 516 26.94 10.04 22.30
N ASP A 517 27.38 10.52 23.46
CA ASP A 517 26.57 10.93 24.62
C ASP A 517 25.38 10.04 25.06
N LYS A 518 25.56 8.71 24.97
CA LYS A 518 24.71 7.65 25.59
C LYS A 518 23.39 7.31 24.88
N ASP A 519 23.19 7.59 23.61
CA ASP A 519 21.85 7.37 23.04
C ASP A 519 21.57 5.96 22.47
N MET A 520 22.44 5.34 21.66
CA MET A 520 22.12 4.04 21.04
C MET A 520 23.34 3.10 20.84
N PRO A 521 23.23 1.78 21.17
CA PRO A 521 22.10 1.13 21.82
C PRO A 521 22.00 1.50 23.32
N PRO A 522 20.78 1.64 23.87
CA PRO A 522 20.56 2.12 25.24
C PRO A 522 20.86 1.04 26.30
N SER A 523 20.88 -0.23 25.88
CA SER A 523 21.29 -1.37 26.71
C SER A 523 22.09 -2.37 25.87
N GLY A 524 23.29 -2.74 26.34
CA GLY A 524 24.17 -3.69 25.67
C GLY A 524 25.54 -3.12 25.27
N PRO A 525 26.40 -3.93 24.63
CA PRO A 525 27.69 -3.46 24.14
C PRO A 525 27.47 -2.40 23.04
N LYS A 526 28.31 -1.36 23.05
CA LYS A 526 28.27 -0.31 22.03
C LYS A 526 29.11 -0.70 20.81
N PRO A 527 28.82 -0.15 19.62
CA PRO A 527 29.73 -0.23 18.49
C PRO A 527 31.09 0.37 18.86
N SER A 528 32.16 -0.30 18.46
CA SER A 528 33.53 0.24 18.52
C SER A 528 33.71 1.44 17.57
N ASP A 529 34.77 2.23 17.74
CA ASP A 529 35.07 3.36 16.86
C ASP A 529 35.24 2.92 15.39
N GLU A 530 35.76 1.71 15.16
CA GLU A 530 35.88 1.13 13.81
C GLU A 530 34.53 0.75 13.21
N GLU A 531 33.65 0.10 13.99
CA GLU A 531 32.27 -0.22 13.58
C GLU A 531 31.45 1.06 13.35
N ARG A 532 31.68 2.10 14.15
CA ARG A 532 31.09 3.42 13.96
C ARG A 532 31.55 4.04 12.64
N LYS A 533 32.86 4.10 12.39
CA LYS A 533 33.40 4.56 11.08
C LYS A 533 32.93 3.71 9.89
N LEU A 534 32.50 2.46 10.11
CA LEU A 534 31.86 1.67 9.07
C LEU A 534 30.47 2.22 8.71
N ILE A 535 29.65 2.59 9.71
CA ILE A 535 28.36 3.25 9.49
C ILE A 535 28.56 4.60 8.79
N GLU A 536 29.56 5.38 9.16
CA GLU A 536 29.90 6.64 8.47
C GLU A 536 30.21 6.43 6.98
N ARG A 537 31.11 5.49 6.67
CA ARG A 537 31.47 5.13 5.29
C ARG A 537 30.27 4.61 4.51
N TRP A 538 29.42 3.84 5.16
CA TRP A 538 28.19 3.32 4.57
C TRP A 538 27.21 4.44 4.21
N ILE A 539 27.00 5.42 5.09
CA ILE A 539 26.17 6.60 4.80
C ILE A 539 26.77 7.40 3.65
N LEU A 540 28.08 7.67 3.69
CA LEU A 540 28.81 8.39 2.62
C LEU A 540 28.68 7.69 1.25
N ALA A 541 28.63 6.36 1.23
CA ALA A 541 28.42 5.56 0.02
C ALA A 541 26.96 5.57 -0.50
N GLY A 542 26.08 6.39 0.10
CA GLY A 542 24.68 6.48 -0.28
C GLY A 542 23.77 5.50 0.47
N ALA A 543 24.22 4.98 1.61
CA ALA A 543 23.54 3.97 2.41
C ALA A 543 23.04 2.77 1.57
N PRO A 544 23.92 2.10 0.81
CA PRO A 544 23.54 0.95 0.00
C PRO A 544 23.05 -0.17 0.91
N PHE A 545 21.87 -0.72 0.65
CA PHE A 545 21.40 -1.91 1.37
C PHE A 545 21.85 -3.17 0.64
N PRO A 546 22.04 -4.29 1.37
CA PRO A 546 22.25 -5.58 0.73
C PRO A 546 21.16 -5.81 -0.29
N ILE A 547 21.55 -5.93 -1.56
CA ILE A 547 20.67 -6.58 -2.52
C ILE A 547 20.61 -8.02 -2.01
N ALA A 548 19.45 -8.41 -1.47
CA ALA A 548 19.19 -9.78 -1.08
C ALA A 548 19.70 -10.67 -2.22
N ASP A 549 20.54 -11.65 -1.90
CA ASP A 549 20.92 -12.65 -2.90
C ASP A 549 19.61 -13.19 -3.48
N LEU A 550 19.36 -12.87 -4.75
CA LEU A 550 18.12 -13.21 -5.40
C LEU A 550 17.93 -14.72 -5.25
N VAL A 551 16.90 -15.12 -4.51
CA VAL A 551 16.71 -16.53 -4.17
C VAL A 551 16.48 -17.29 -5.47
N THR A 552 17.38 -18.23 -5.76
CA THR A 552 17.23 -19.10 -6.92
C THR A 552 16.25 -20.20 -6.58
N ARG A 553 15.04 -20.11 -7.11
CA ARG A 553 13.99 -21.13 -7.00
C ARG A 553 13.33 -21.39 -8.36
N PRO A 554 12.81 -22.61 -8.59
CA PRO A 554 12.06 -22.92 -9.81
C PRO A 554 10.85 -21.99 -9.91
N ILE A 555 10.64 -21.40 -11.09
CA ILE A 555 9.46 -20.57 -11.37
C ILE A 555 8.22 -21.47 -11.34
N LYS A 556 7.16 -20.98 -10.69
CA LYS A 556 5.82 -21.59 -10.71
C LYS A 556 4.93 -20.83 -11.68
N THR A 557 4.43 -21.54 -12.69
CA THR A 557 3.52 -20.98 -13.69
C THR A 557 2.06 -21.14 -13.26
N GLU A 558 1.16 -20.40 -13.91
CA GLU A 558 -0.29 -20.57 -13.71
C GLU A 558 -0.74 -22.00 -14.01
N LYS A 559 -0.10 -22.64 -15.00
CA LYS A 559 -0.31 -24.05 -15.33
C LYS A 559 -0.01 -24.97 -14.14
N ASP A 560 1.05 -24.69 -13.39
CA ASP A 560 1.43 -25.47 -12.21
C ASP A 560 0.41 -25.32 -11.08
N VAL A 561 -0.14 -24.11 -10.90
CA VAL A 561 -1.21 -23.85 -9.92
C VAL A 561 -2.48 -24.62 -10.30
N LEU A 562 -2.93 -24.53 -11.55
CA LEU A 562 -4.11 -25.25 -12.04
C LEU A 562 -3.92 -26.76 -11.98
N ALA A 563 -2.73 -27.26 -12.32
CA ALA A 563 -2.42 -28.68 -12.21
C ALA A 563 -2.49 -29.18 -10.75
N ALA A 564 -1.90 -28.43 -9.81
CA ALA A 564 -1.98 -28.77 -8.39
C ALA A 564 -3.44 -28.81 -7.90
N ILE A 565 -4.24 -27.80 -8.23
CA ILE A 565 -5.66 -27.74 -7.85
C ILE A 565 -6.45 -28.91 -8.45
N ARG A 566 -6.27 -29.20 -9.75
CA ARG A 566 -6.92 -30.35 -10.40
C ARG A 566 -6.56 -31.65 -9.70
N ASP A 567 -5.27 -31.88 -9.45
CA ASP A 567 -4.79 -33.12 -8.85
C ASP A 567 -5.34 -33.28 -7.43
N HIS A 568 -5.39 -32.20 -6.65
CA HIS A 568 -6.06 -32.20 -5.35
C HIS A 568 -7.55 -32.56 -5.48
N LEU A 569 -8.30 -31.87 -6.34
CA LEU A 569 -9.74 -32.12 -6.54
C LEU A 569 -10.05 -33.56 -6.98
N ARG A 570 -9.17 -34.20 -7.77
CA ARG A 570 -9.32 -35.59 -8.20
C ARG A 570 -9.20 -36.59 -7.03
N HIS A 571 -8.40 -36.27 -6.01
CA HIS A 571 -8.24 -37.11 -4.82
C HIS A 571 -9.30 -36.84 -3.74
N VAL A 572 -10.06 -35.75 -3.87
CA VAL A 572 -11.16 -35.39 -2.97
C VAL A 572 -12.46 -36.07 -3.41
N ARG A 573 -13.29 -36.48 -2.44
CA ARG A 573 -14.62 -37.07 -2.68
C ARG A 573 -15.50 -36.08 -3.44
N GLU A 574 -16.26 -36.57 -4.41
CA GLU A 574 -17.05 -35.73 -5.33
C GLU A 574 -17.96 -34.71 -4.63
N GLY A 575 -18.65 -35.12 -3.56
CA GLY A 575 -19.55 -34.24 -2.80
C GLY A 575 -18.84 -33.12 -2.02
N ASP A 576 -17.53 -33.22 -1.77
CA ASP A 576 -16.75 -32.23 -1.02
C ASP A 576 -16.10 -31.18 -1.94
N ARG A 577 -15.91 -31.50 -3.22
CA ARG A 577 -15.18 -30.65 -4.19
C ARG A 577 -15.77 -29.25 -4.35
N ALA A 578 -17.10 -29.13 -4.25
CA ALA A 578 -17.81 -27.87 -4.40
C ALA A 578 -17.48 -26.84 -3.30
N PHE A 579 -17.01 -27.30 -2.14
CA PHE A 579 -16.69 -26.47 -0.98
C PHE A 579 -15.22 -26.06 -0.91
N LEU A 580 -14.35 -26.63 -1.74
CA LEU A 580 -12.93 -26.32 -1.69
C LEU A 580 -12.60 -25.02 -2.41
N ARG A 581 -11.82 -24.16 -1.76
CA ARG A 581 -11.25 -22.93 -2.34
C ARG A 581 -9.77 -22.83 -2.05
N TYR A 582 -9.06 -22.10 -2.89
CA TYR A 582 -7.61 -22.07 -2.85
C TYR A 582 -7.03 -20.64 -2.79
N PHE A 583 -5.91 -20.50 -2.10
CA PHE A 583 -5.11 -19.28 -2.07
C PHE A 583 -3.74 -19.56 -2.67
N THR A 584 -3.36 -18.84 -3.71
CA THR A 584 -2.06 -19.02 -4.37
C THR A 584 -1.06 -17.94 -3.97
N LEU A 585 0.16 -18.39 -3.68
CA LEU A 585 1.35 -17.62 -3.35
C LEU A 585 2.39 -17.69 -4.49
N HIS A 586 2.04 -18.26 -5.65
CA HIS A 586 3.00 -18.48 -6.75
C HIS A 586 3.67 -17.17 -7.20
N ASN A 587 2.97 -16.04 -7.13
CA ASN A 587 3.51 -14.71 -7.43
C ASN A 587 4.60 -14.30 -6.42
N LEU A 588 4.38 -14.51 -5.12
CA LEU A 588 5.37 -14.24 -4.09
C LEU A 588 6.54 -15.22 -4.18
N HIS A 589 6.26 -16.48 -4.51
CA HIS A 589 7.29 -17.50 -4.78
C HIS A 589 8.12 -17.16 -6.03
N ASN A 590 7.57 -16.45 -7.01
CA ASN A 590 8.37 -16.05 -8.17
C ASN A 590 9.18 -14.78 -7.94
N ASP A 591 8.87 -14.00 -6.90
CA ASP A 591 9.60 -12.79 -6.54
C ASP A 591 10.93 -13.14 -5.88
N ARG A 592 12.03 -13.12 -6.62
CA ARG A 592 13.34 -13.53 -6.12
C ARG A 592 13.91 -12.66 -4.99
N SER A 593 13.30 -11.51 -4.69
CA SER A 593 13.67 -10.71 -3.53
C SER A 593 13.19 -11.30 -2.21
N LEU A 594 12.20 -12.21 -2.24
CA LEU A 594 11.58 -12.79 -1.06
C LEU A 594 12.20 -14.14 -0.68
N GLY A 595 12.56 -14.28 0.59
CA GLY A 595 13.09 -15.52 1.18
C GLY A 595 12.01 -16.52 1.59
N GLU A 596 12.44 -17.66 2.12
CA GLU A 596 11.52 -18.68 2.66
C GLU A 596 10.79 -18.17 3.92
N ASP A 597 11.44 -17.32 4.72
CA ASP A 597 10.80 -16.71 5.89
C ASP A 597 9.65 -15.78 5.49
N ASP A 598 9.77 -15.05 4.37
CA ASP A 598 8.70 -14.20 3.85
C ASP A 598 7.52 -15.05 3.34
N LEU A 599 7.80 -16.14 2.63
CA LEU A 599 6.76 -17.08 2.21
C LEU A 599 6.07 -17.75 3.40
N ARG A 600 6.83 -18.11 4.45
CA ARG A 600 6.30 -18.65 5.70
C ARG A 600 5.39 -17.64 6.38
N LEU A 601 5.77 -16.36 6.42
CA LEU A 601 4.95 -15.28 6.96
C LEU A 601 3.66 -15.11 6.13
N ALA A 602 3.75 -15.16 4.80
CA ALA A 602 2.58 -15.06 3.93
C ALA A 602 1.59 -16.22 4.15
N ARG A 603 2.07 -17.46 4.28
CA ARG A 603 1.21 -18.62 4.65
C ARG A 603 0.54 -18.42 6.01
N ALA A 604 1.30 -17.97 7.01
CA ALA A 604 0.75 -17.68 8.34
C ALA A 604 -0.27 -16.53 8.32
N ALA A 605 -0.08 -15.52 7.47
CA ALA A 605 -1.01 -14.41 7.31
C ALA A 605 -2.35 -14.87 6.73
N VAL A 606 -2.34 -15.74 5.71
CA VAL A 606 -3.56 -16.36 5.17
C VAL A 606 -4.28 -17.15 6.26
N ALA A 607 -3.56 -18.04 6.96
CA ALA A 607 -4.14 -18.85 8.03
C ALA A 607 -4.75 -17.98 9.13
N LYS A 608 -4.03 -16.96 9.59
CA LYS A 608 -4.53 -16.02 10.61
C LYS A 608 -5.78 -15.29 10.13
N LEU A 609 -5.77 -14.76 8.92
CA LEU A 609 -6.87 -13.93 8.42
C LEU A 609 -8.14 -14.75 8.16
N VAL A 610 -8.03 -15.93 7.55
CA VAL A 610 -9.18 -16.83 7.32
C VAL A 610 -9.93 -17.09 8.64
N ASN A 611 -9.19 -17.40 9.72
CA ASN A 611 -9.80 -17.62 11.04
C ASN A 611 -10.30 -16.33 11.70
N SER A 612 -9.63 -15.20 11.47
CA SER A 612 -10.07 -13.89 11.97
C SER A 612 -11.34 -13.39 11.26
N LEU A 613 -11.74 -14.06 10.17
CA LEU A 613 -12.93 -13.79 9.37
C LEU A 613 -13.97 -14.91 9.47
N SER A 614 -13.93 -15.68 10.56
CA SER A 614 -14.84 -16.82 10.78
C SER A 614 -15.44 -16.81 12.19
N TRP A 615 -16.72 -17.19 12.27
CA TRP A 615 -17.43 -17.46 13.52
C TRP A 615 -17.35 -18.94 13.94
N LYS A 616 -16.61 -19.78 13.22
CA LYS A 616 -16.42 -21.19 13.60
C LYS A 616 -15.51 -21.26 14.83
N PRO A 617 -15.75 -22.22 15.76
CA PRO A 617 -14.98 -22.33 17.00
C PRO A 617 -13.61 -22.99 16.81
N GLU A 618 -13.39 -23.68 15.70
CA GLU A 618 -12.14 -24.38 15.40
C GLU A 618 -11.23 -23.53 14.52
N ILE A 619 -9.92 -23.58 14.79
CA ILE A 619 -8.91 -22.93 13.97
C ILE A 619 -8.58 -23.83 12.78
N VAL A 620 -8.80 -23.31 11.57
CA VAL A 620 -8.49 -23.96 10.31
C VAL A 620 -7.10 -23.55 9.85
N VAL A 621 -6.19 -24.50 9.65
CA VAL A 621 -4.89 -24.23 9.01
C VAL A 621 -5.00 -24.65 7.55
N PRO A 622 -4.93 -23.71 6.58
CA PRO A 622 -5.00 -24.04 5.17
C PRO A 622 -3.95 -25.09 4.76
N GLU A 623 -4.37 -26.11 4.02
CA GLU A 623 -3.50 -27.22 3.59
C GLU A 623 -2.69 -26.83 2.36
N ALA A 624 -1.37 -27.01 2.39
CA ALA A 624 -0.55 -26.85 1.20
C ALA A 624 -0.67 -28.08 0.28
N ILE A 625 -1.18 -27.89 -0.94
CA ILE A 625 -1.48 -29.00 -1.87
C ILE A 625 -0.40 -29.22 -2.94
N ASP A 626 0.68 -28.43 -2.92
CA ASP A 626 1.84 -28.59 -3.80
C ASP A 626 3.14 -28.64 -2.99
N PRO A 627 4.20 -29.30 -3.50
CA PRO A 627 5.46 -29.47 -2.76
C PRO A 627 6.16 -28.16 -2.38
N ALA A 628 5.92 -27.07 -3.12
CA ALA A 628 6.50 -25.76 -2.82
C ALA A 628 5.66 -24.94 -1.84
N GLN A 629 4.53 -25.48 -1.36
CA GLN A 629 3.59 -24.80 -0.46
C GLN A 629 3.13 -23.44 -0.98
N THR A 630 2.85 -23.39 -2.29
CA THR A 630 2.41 -22.20 -3.01
C THR A 630 0.92 -22.17 -3.27
N VAL A 631 0.20 -23.28 -3.07
CA VAL A 631 -1.26 -23.34 -3.20
C VAL A 631 -1.85 -23.91 -1.92
N LEU A 632 -2.66 -23.10 -1.24
CA LEU A 632 -3.26 -23.42 0.05
C LEU A 632 -4.75 -23.70 -0.14
N ALA A 633 -5.25 -24.85 0.29
CA ALA A 633 -6.64 -25.24 0.22
C ALA A 633 -7.36 -24.97 1.55
N ILE A 634 -8.63 -24.56 1.45
CA ILE A 634 -9.58 -24.49 2.56
C ILE A 634 -10.91 -25.14 2.16
N ASP A 635 -11.64 -25.67 3.13
CA ASP A 635 -13.04 -26.02 2.99
C ASP A 635 -13.91 -24.88 3.52
N LEU A 636 -14.84 -24.39 2.70
CA LEU A 636 -15.72 -23.28 3.08
C LEU A 636 -16.61 -23.61 4.29
N ARG A 637 -16.92 -24.89 4.53
CA ARG A 637 -17.77 -25.33 5.67
C ARG A 637 -17.05 -25.18 7.00
N ASP A 638 -15.73 -25.42 7.00
CA ASP A 638 -14.87 -25.33 8.19
C ASP A 638 -14.70 -23.88 8.66
N VAL A 639 -14.89 -22.92 7.76
CA VAL A 639 -14.83 -21.48 8.05
C VAL A 639 -16.20 -20.79 8.03
N GLY A 640 -17.27 -21.51 7.67
CA GLY A 640 -18.64 -21.02 7.67
C GLY A 640 -18.97 -20.04 6.53
N TRP A 641 -18.30 -20.19 5.40
CA TRP A 641 -18.45 -19.32 4.22
C TRP A 641 -19.34 -19.92 3.12
N ASP A 642 -19.74 -21.18 3.27
CA ASP A 642 -20.55 -21.93 2.32
C ASP A 642 -22.01 -21.48 2.32
N GLU A 643 -22.65 -21.34 3.48
CA GLU A 643 -24.08 -21.07 3.62
C GLU A 643 -24.54 -19.75 2.95
N ARG A 644 -23.66 -18.74 2.89
CA ARG A 644 -23.95 -17.43 2.29
C ARG A 644 -23.15 -17.17 1.02
N HIS A 645 -22.47 -18.19 0.50
CA HIS A 645 -21.60 -18.06 -0.67
C HIS A 645 -20.57 -16.91 -0.55
N LEU A 646 -20.01 -16.70 0.64
CA LEU A 646 -19.16 -15.55 0.96
C LEU A 646 -17.89 -15.46 0.09
N PHE A 647 -17.42 -16.58 -0.44
CA PHE A 647 -16.32 -16.59 -1.39
C PHE A 647 -16.65 -15.85 -2.70
N ASN A 648 -17.93 -15.77 -3.10
CA ASN A 648 -18.33 -14.99 -4.28
C ASN A 648 -18.18 -13.48 -4.06
N GLU A 649 -18.33 -13.00 -2.82
CA GLU A 649 -18.08 -11.60 -2.47
C GLU A 649 -16.60 -11.24 -2.60
N ILE A 650 -15.71 -12.20 -2.31
CA ILE A 650 -14.27 -12.10 -2.57
C ILE A 650 -14.03 -12.02 -4.07
N LEU A 651 -14.59 -12.95 -4.85
CA LEU A 651 -14.42 -12.98 -6.30
C LEU A 651 -14.97 -11.73 -7.00
N GLY A 652 -16.09 -11.18 -6.53
CA GLY A 652 -16.69 -9.96 -7.09
C GLY A 652 -15.79 -8.72 -6.98
N ARG A 653 -14.73 -8.79 -6.18
CA ARG A 653 -13.74 -7.71 -6.00
C ARG A 653 -12.34 -8.10 -6.46
N TYR A 654 -12.16 -9.32 -6.95
CA TYR A 654 -10.84 -9.86 -7.27
C TYR A 654 -10.38 -9.41 -8.67
N PRO A 655 -9.38 -8.51 -8.79
CA PRO A 655 -9.03 -7.88 -10.06
C PRO A 655 -8.17 -8.78 -10.96
N TYR A 656 -7.61 -9.86 -10.41
CA TYR A 656 -6.73 -10.79 -11.15
C TYR A 656 -7.49 -12.00 -11.72
N GLY A 657 -8.82 -12.00 -11.64
CA GLY A 657 -9.69 -13.13 -11.99
C GLY A 657 -9.86 -13.36 -13.50
N LEU A 658 -8.77 -13.56 -14.24
CA LEU A 658 -8.82 -13.90 -15.67
C LEU A 658 -9.29 -15.35 -15.85
N LYS A 659 -10.43 -15.54 -16.54
CA LYS A 659 -10.88 -16.89 -16.92
C LYS A 659 -10.00 -17.43 -18.05
N HIS A 660 -9.44 -18.61 -17.82
CA HIS A 660 -8.62 -19.34 -18.81
C HIS A 660 -9.44 -20.18 -19.81
N ASP A 661 -10.76 -20.00 -19.88
CA ASP A 661 -11.64 -20.70 -20.84
C ASP A 661 -11.31 -20.35 -22.31
N LYS A 662 -10.73 -19.17 -22.53
CA LYS A 662 -10.25 -18.69 -23.84
C LYS A 662 -8.72 -18.58 -23.92
N ASP A 663 -8.00 -19.27 -23.03
CA ASP A 663 -6.54 -19.27 -23.05
C ASP A 663 -6.02 -19.85 -24.38
N ARG A 664 -4.92 -19.27 -24.90
CA ARG A 664 -4.30 -19.71 -26.15
C ARG A 664 -3.48 -20.97 -25.95
N ASP A 665 -2.99 -21.22 -24.73
CA ASP A 665 -2.39 -22.49 -24.38
C ASP A 665 -3.49 -23.52 -24.12
N GLU A 666 -3.61 -24.49 -25.03
CA GLU A 666 -4.59 -25.56 -24.93
C GLU A 666 -4.48 -26.35 -23.63
N SER A 667 -3.27 -26.52 -23.10
CA SER A 667 -3.04 -27.26 -21.85
C SER A 667 -3.52 -26.48 -20.63
N VAL A 668 -3.34 -25.15 -20.61
CA VAL A 668 -3.86 -24.28 -19.54
C VAL A 668 -5.39 -24.23 -19.60
N ARG A 669 -5.95 -24.06 -20.79
CA ARG A 669 -7.41 -24.06 -21.01
C ARG A 669 -8.05 -25.39 -20.59
N ALA A 670 -7.45 -26.52 -20.96
CA ALA A 670 -7.95 -27.84 -20.57
C ALA A 670 -7.91 -28.04 -19.05
N LEU A 671 -6.80 -27.67 -18.41
CA LEU A 671 -6.66 -27.71 -16.95
C LEU A 671 -7.69 -26.83 -16.25
N ALA A 672 -7.83 -25.58 -16.68
CA ALA A 672 -8.76 -24.64 -16.10
C ALA A 672 -10.21 -25.11 -16.26
N SER A 673 -10.59 -25.57 -17.46
CA SER A 673 -11.93 -26.13 -17.69
C SER A 673 -12.21 -27.29 -16.75
N GLU A 674 -11.25 -28.21 -16.56
CA GLU A 674 -11.41 -29.33 -15.65
C GLU A 674 -11.53 -28.88 -14.20
N VAL A 675 -10.67 -27.94 -13.76
CA VAL A 675 -10.74 -27.35 -12.41
C VAL A 675 -12.10 -26.70 -12.15
N TYR A 676 -12.64 -25.96 -13.12
CA TYR A 676 -13.95 -25.31 -12.98
C TYR A 676 -15.08 -26.33 -12.90
N THR A 677 -15.03 -27.39 -13.72
CA THR A 677 -16.00 -28.48 -13.67
C THR A 677 -15.93 -29.23 -12.34
N LEU A 678 -14.74 -29.61 -11.89
CA LEU A 678 -14.56 -30.37 -10.65
C LEU A 678 -14.94 -29.57 -9.41
N SER A 679 -14.60 -28.28 -9.36
CA SER A 679 -14.90 -27.41 -8.21
C SER A 679 -16.31 -26.83 -8.23
N GLY A 680 -17.04 -26.91 -9.35
CA GLY A 680 -18.32 -26.23 -9.53
C GLY A 680 -18.22 -24.70 -9.45
N SER A 681 -17.02 -24.13 -9.60
CA SER A 681 -16.76 -22.70 -9.52
C SER A 681 -16.07 -22.20 -10.79
N SER A 682 -16.48 -21.03 -11.28
CA SER A 682 -15.80 -20.39 -12.41
C SER A 682 -14.42 -19.82 -12.07
N MET A 683 -14.08 -19.75 -10.78
CA MET A 683 -12.76 -19.36 -10.26
C MET A 683 -12.63 -19.86 -8.81
N PRO A 684 -12.06 -21.06 -8.56
CA PRO A 684 -11.98 -21.60 -7.20
C PRO A 684 -10.79 -21.07 -6.38
N TYR A 685 -9.99 -20.15 -6.93
CA TYR A 685 -8.77 -19.67 -6.27
C TYR A 685 -8.53 -18.17 -6.43
N VAL A 686 -7.79 -17.59 -5.48
CA VAL A 686 -7.37 -16.18 -5.51
C VAL A 686 -5.92 -16.04 -5.04
N ARG A 687 -5.27 -14.93 -5.39
CA ARG A 687 -3.96 -14.57 -4.86
C ARG A 687 -4.02 -14.28 -3.36
N ALA A 688 -3.13 -14.93 -2.61
CA ALA A 688 -3.05 -14.87 -1.16
C ALA A 688 -2.69 -13.47 -0.64
N ASP A 689 -1.72 -12.80 -1.26
CA ASP A 689 -1.28 -11.45 -0.91
C ASP A 689 -2.42 -10.43 -1.07
N TRP A 690 -3.12 -10.49 -2.21
CA TRP A 690 -4.28 -9.65 -2.46
C TRP A 690 -5.41 -9.94 -1.46
N PHE A 691 -5.69 -11.21 -1.19
CA PHE A 691 -6.73 -11.59 -0.23
C PHE A 691 -6.41 -11.02 1.15
N VAL A 692 -5.17 -11.17 1.63
CA VAL A 692 -4.75 -10.64 2.93
C VAL A 692 -4.88 -9.12 2.98
N ALA A 693 -4.43 -8.42 1.94
CA ALA A 693 -4.48 -6.96 1.87
C ALA A 693 -5.91 -6.39 1.76
N THR A 694 -6.83 -7.14 1.14
CA THR A 694 -8.17 -6.64 0.79
C THR A 694 -9.24 -7.13 1.75
N ALA A 695 -9.24 -8.41 2.12
CA ALA A 695 -10.25 -9.00 2.99
C ALA A 695 -10.10 -8.59 4.46
N SER A 696 -8.93 -8.09 4.86
CA SER A 696 -8.72 -7.46 6.17
C SER A 696 -9.34 -6.07 6.30
N ARG A 697 -9.93 -5.52 5.24
CA ARG A 697 -10.50 -4.17 5.19
C ARG A 697 -11.98 -4.18 4.78
N PRO A 698 -12.77 -3.16 5.14
CA PRO A 698 -14.10 -2.97 4.60
C PRO A 698 -14.07 -2.77 3.07
N PRO A 699 -15.13 -3.19 2.35
CA PRO A 699 -16.34 -3.83 2.88
C PRO A 699 -16.18 -5.33 3.15
N LEU A 700 -15.14 -5.99 2.61
CA LEU A 700 -14.98 -7.46 2.72
C LEU A 700 -14.87 -7.94 4.16
N TYR A 701 -14.13 -7.24 5.01
CA TYR A 701 -14.04 -7.56 6.43
C TYR A 701 -15.42 -7.61 7.10
N HIS A 702 -16.29 -6.64 6.81
CA HIS A 702 -17.65 -6.59 7.34
C HIS A 702 -18.55 -7.69 6.77
N ILE A 703 -18.40 -7.99 5.49
CA ILE A 703 -19.20 -8.99 4.78
C ILE A 703 -18.84 -10.40 5.30
N LEU A 704 -17.54 -10.72 5.39
CA LEU A 704 -17.06 -12.05 5.75
C LEU A 704 -17.35 -12.41 7.21
N LEU A 705 -17.29 -11.43 8.11
CA LEU A 705 -17.73 -11.60 9.50
C LEU A 705 -19.22 -11.36 9.71
N ASP A 706 -19.99 -11.02 8.66
CA ASP A 706 -21.40 -10.62 8.77
C ASP A 706 -21.64 -9.63 9.94
N LEU A 707 -20.78 -8.62 10.02
CA LEU A 707 -20.90 -7.67 11.13
C LEU A 707 -22.22 -6.91 10.99
N PRO A 708 -22.92 -6.64 12.10
CA PRO A 708 -24.11 -5.80 12.05
C PRO A 708 -23.73 -4.35 11.75
N LYS A 709 -24.72 -3.58 11.27
CA LYS A 709 -24.56 -2.14 11.01
C LYS A 709 -24.59 -1.27 12.27
N GLU A 710 -24.94 -1.83 13.42
CA GLU A 710 -25.11 -1.11 14.68
C GLU A 710 -24.48 -1.90 15.84
N ALA A 711 -23.84 -1.18 16.78
CA ALA A 711 -23.26 -1.75 17.99
C ALA A 711 -24.27 -2.57 18.79
N ARG A 712 -25.50 -2.05 18.95
CA ARG A 712 -26.60 -2.70 19.69
C ARG A 712 -26.95 -4.07 19.14
N ALA A 713 -26.86 -4.26 17.83
CA ALA A 713 -27.09 -5.56 17.21
C ALA A 713 -25.93 -6.54 17.49
N LEU A 714 -24.68 -6.06 17.54
CA LEU A 714 -23.52 -6.87 17.95
C LEU A 714 -23.62 -7.26 19.42
N GLU A 715 -24.00 -6.33 20.29
CA GLU A 715 -24.23 -6.55 21.72
C GLU A 715 -25.26 -7.67 21.94
N ARG A 716 -26.39 -7.65 21.21
CA ARG A 716 -27.38 -8.75 21.24
C ARG A 716 -26.80 -10.08 20.76
N LEU A 717 -26.02 -10.09 19.67
CA LEU A 717 -25.37 -11.29 19.15
C LEU A 717 -24.44 -11.93 20.20
N LEU A 718 -23.71 -11.09 20.93
CA LEU A 718 -22.74 -11.49 21.95
C LEU A 718 -23.33 -11.61 23.36
N LYS A 719 -24.65 -11.39 23.52
CA LYS A 719 -25.37 -11.38 24.81
C LYS A 719 -24.77 -10.42 25.84
N VAL A 720 -24.40 -9.23 25.40
CA VAL A 720 -23.89 -8.14 26.24
C VAL A 720 -25.01 -7.15 26.50
N ASP A 721 -25.27 -6.85 27.77
CA ASP A 721 -26.21 -5.81 28.19
C ASP A 721 -25.43 -4.62 28.75
N VAL A 722 -25.02 -3.70 27.87
CA VAL A 722 -24.15 -2.57 28.24
C VAL A 722 -24.81 -1.69 29.32
N GLU A 723 -26.10 -1.41 29.19
CA GLU A 723 -26.84 -0.54 30.11
C GLU A 723 -27.08 -1.28 31.44
N GLY A 724 -27.53 -2.52 31.38
CA GLY A 724 -27.71 -3.35 32.58
C GLY A 724 -26.40 -3.60 33.33
N ASP A 725 -25.29 -3.85 32.63
CA ASP A 725 -23.99 -4.04 33.26
C ASP A 725 -23.51 -2.77 33.97
N PHE A 726 -23.77 -1.60 33.39
CA PHE A 726 -23.46 -0.31 34.02
C PHE A 726 -24.33 -0.07 35.27
N LEU A 727 -25.65 -0.26 35.16
CA LEU A 727 -26.59 -0.03 36.26
C LEU A 727 -26.39 -0.99 37.44
N ASN A 728 -25.88 -2.20 37.18
CA ASN A 728 -25.68 -3.24 38.18
C ASN A 728 -24.22 -3.40 38.63
N ASP A 729 -23.32 -2.47 38.27
CA ASP A 729 -21.89 -2.50 38.63
C ASP A 729 -21.18 -3.81 38.22
N LYS A 730 -21.47 -4.29 37.00
CA LYS A 730 -20.94 -5.55 36.43
C LYS A 730 -19.87 -5.35 35.35
N LEU A 731 -19.55 -4.12 34.98
CA LEU A 731 -18.49 -3.80 34.03
C LEU A 731 -17.22 -3.30 34.74
N ALA A 732 -16.07 -3.43 34.07
CA ALA A 732 -14.86 -2.73 34.49
C ALA A 732 -14.64 -1.50 33.61
N ARG A 733 -14.51 -0.33 34.22
CA ARG A 733 -14.32 0.96 33.55
C ARG A 733 -12.94 1.52 33.85
N ALA A 734 -12.31 2.12 32.85
CA ALA A 734 -11.07 2.87 33.01
C ALA A 734 -11.03 4.08 32.07
N GLY A 735 -10.46 5.19 32.52
CA GLY A 735 -10.37 6.43 31.75
C GLY A 735 -8.94 6.95 31.66
N PHE A 736 -8.61 7.61 30.55
CA PHE A 736 -7.33 8.28 30.39
C PHE A 736 -7.41 9.57 29.57
N ALA A 737 -6.56 10.53 29.93
CA ALA A 737 -6.57 11.89 29.35
C ALA A 737 -5.88 11.96 27.98
N THR A 738 -4.98 11.03 27.68
CA THR A 738 -4.30 10.88 26.38
C THR A 738 -4.02 9.40 26.11
N SER A 739 -4.08 8.98 24.84
CA SER A 739 -3.62 7.65 24.39
C SER A 739 -2.73 7.71 23.17
N GLY A 740 -2.04 6.60 22.87
CA GLY A 740 -1.24 6.46 21.64
C GLY A 740 -2.04 6.52 20.34
N VAL A 741 -3.37 6.67 20.40
CA VAL A 741 -4.29 6.66 19.24
C VAL A 741 -5.20 7.91 19.22
N SER A 742 -5.56 8.46 20.39
CA SER A 742 -6.32 9.73 20.51
C SER A 742 -5.58 10.72 21.40
N SER A 743 -5.52 11.98 20.98
CA SER A 743 -4.94 13.10 21.76
C SER A 743 -5.89 13.69 22.80
N GLN A 744 -7.07 13.10 22.98
CA GLN A 744 -8.13 13.56 23.87
C GLN A 744 -8.48 12.49 24.93
N ASN A 745 -9.41 12.84 25.83
CA ASN A 745 -10.00 11.90 26.77
C ASN A 745 -10.49 10.64 26.04
N ARG A 746 -10.32 9.47 26.66
CA ARG A 746 -10.92 8.22 26.22
C ARG A 746 -11.28 7.37 27.42
N LEU A 747 -12.43 6.72 27.32
CA LEU A 747 -12.98 5.84 28.34
C LEU A 747 -13.19 4.47 27.73
N VAL A 748 -12.89 3.41 28.49
CA VAL A 748 -13.04 2.03 28.03
C VAL A 748 -13.81 1.24 29.08
N ASP A 749 -14.89 0.61 28.62
CA ASP A 749 -15.67 -0.34 29.39
C ASP A 749 -15.37 -1.77 28.92
N ARG A 750 -15.26 -2.68 29.88
CA ARG A 750 -15.12 -4.11 29.67
C ARG A 750 -16.32 -4.85 30.24
N HIS A 751 -16.99 -5.57 29.37
CA HIS A 751 -18.12 -6.43 29.66
C HIS A 751 -17.75 -7.91 29.50
N VAL A 752 -18.52 -8.78 30.14
CA VAL A 752 -18.47 -10.23 29.88
C VAL A 752 -19.40 -10.52 28.71
N ALA A 753 -18.91 -11.26 27.72
CA ALA A 753 -19.63 -11.64 26.51
C ALA A 753 -19.67 -13.16 26.35
N LEU A 754 -20.54 -13.63 25.45
CA LEU A 754 -20.74 -15.05 25.18
C LEU A 754 -19.43 -15.84 24.90
N TYR A 755 -18.48 -15.24 24.20
CA TYR A 755 -17.21 -15.88 23.81
C TYR A 755 -15.98 -15.32 24.54
N GLY A 756 -16.16 -14.49 25.57
CA GLY A 756 -15.04 -13.91 26.32
C GLY A 756 -15.30 -12.49 26.76
N ALA A 757 -14.45 -11.55 26.34
CA ALA A 757 -14.58 -10.14 26.67
C ALA A 757 -15.21 -9.36 25.52
N TYR A 758 -15.96 -8.33 25.89
CA TYR A 758 -16.42 -7.27 25.00
C TYR A 758 -15.92 -5.95 25.55
N TRP A 759 -15.04 -5.29 24.80
CA TRP A 759 -14.49 -4.00 25.15
C TRP A 759 -15.14 -2.95 24.29
N LYS A 760 -15.59 -1.86 24.90
CA LYS A 760 -16.17 -0.72 24.21
C LYS A 760 -15.45 0.53 24.66
N SER A 761 -14.87 1.23 23.70
CA SER A 761 -14.25 2.52 23.94
C SER A 761 -15.17 3.67 23.54
N TYR A 762 -14.97 4.80 24.19
CA TYR A 762 -15.65 6.05 23.94
C TYR A 762 -14.57 7.10 23.73
N ASP A 763 -14.50 7.63 22.52
CA ASP A 763 -13.49 8.61 22.09
C ASP A 763 -14.13 10.02 22.03
N PHE A 764 -13.37 11.04 22.41
CA PHE A 764 -13.89 12.40 22.59
C PHE A 764 -13.20 13.39 21.66
N LYS A 765 -13.95 14.36 21.13
CA LYS A 765 -13.40 15.42 20.27
C LYS A 765 -12.70 16.54 21.05
N ARG A 766 -13.18 16.86 22.25
CA ARG A 766 -12.69 17.97 23.09
C ARG A 766 -12.91 17.64 24.58
N ASN A 767 -12.09 18.23 25.45
CA ASN A 767 -12.21 18.12 26.90
C ASN A 767 -13.05 19.28 27.51
N GLU A 768 -14.24 19.52 26.96
CA GLU A 768 -15.14 20.63 27.34
C GLU A 768 -16.58 20.14 27.46
N GLY A 769 -17.42 20.85 28.23
CA GLY A 769 -18.83 20.47 28.42
C GLY A 769 -19.00 19.04 28.93
N THR A 770 -19.95 18.30 28.37
CA THR A 770 -20.22 16.88 28.65
C THR A 770 -19.12 15.93 28.11
N GLY A 771 -18.15 16.43 27.33
CA GLY A 771 -16.96 15.67 26.91
C GLY A 771 -15.83 15.65 27.95
N ASN A 772 -15.97 16.41 29.04
CA ASN A 772 -15.00 16.42 30.13
C ASN A 772 -15.27 15.28 31.12
N LEU A 773 -14.51 14.18 30.99
CA LEU A 773 -14.67 13.00 31.85
C LEU A 773 -14.40 13.26 33.34
N PHE A 774 -13.63 14.30 33.70
CA PHE A 774 -13.43 14.65 35.12
C PHE A 774 -14.69 15.27 35.75
N ARG A 775 -15.61 15.77 34.93
CA ARG A 775 -16.87 16.39 35.37
C ARG A 775 -18.10 15.52 35.08
N PHE A 776 -18.05 14.74 34.00
CA PHE A 776 -19.15 13.89 33.53
C PHE A 776 -18.68 12.43 33.30
N PRO A 777 -18.25 11.69 34.33
CA PRO A 777 -17.70 10.33 34.16
C PRO A 777 -18.77 9.23 34.00
N LEU A 778 -20.06 9.54 34.22
CA LEU A 778 -21.15 8.56 34.39
C LEU A 778 -22.14 8.58 33.21
N GLY A 779 -21.60 8.41 32.00
CA GLY A 779 -22.33 8.11 30.76
C GLY A 779 -22.05 6.69 30.23
N PRO A 780 -22.43 6.36 28.98
CA PRO A 780 -22.95 7.25 27.93
C PRO A 780 -24.41 7.66 28.15
N VAL A 781 -24.99 8.43 27.21
CA VAL A 781 -26.42 8.77 27.20
C VAL A 781 -27.25 7.52 26.88
N PHE A 782 -28.21 7.17 27.75
CA PHE A 782 -29.21 6.13 27.49
C PHE A 782 -30.49 6.37 28.28
N ALA A 783 -31.57 5.68 27.89
CA ALA A 783 -32.88 5.83 28.53
C ALA A 783 -32.82 5.40 30.01
N ASP A 784 -33.51 6.14 30.88
CA ASP A 784 -33.61 5.84 32.31
C ASP A 784 -32.27 5.84 33.08
N ASN A 785 -31.23 6.52 32.56
CA ASN A 785 -29.97 6.68 33.28
C ASN A 785 -30.18 7.49 34.58
N PRO A 786 -29.97 6.91 35.78
CA PRO A 786 -30.15 7.60 37.05
C PRO A 786 -29.10 8.71 37.27
N PHE A 787 -28.06 8.75 36.44
CA PHE A 787 -26.99 9.74 36.46
C PHE A 787 -27.06 10.72 35.28
N SER A 788 -28.26 10.99 34.73
CA SER A 788 -28.45 11.87 33.56
C SER A 788 -27.76 13.25 33.64
N ARG A 789 -27.52 13.78 34.85
CA ARG A 789 -26.77 15.04 35.07
C ARG A 789 -25.24 14.90 34.92
N GLN A 790 -24.72 13.68 34.83
CA GLN A 790 -23.31 13.32 34.71
C GLN A 790 -23.01 12.54 33.41
N GLU A 791 -23.94 12.56 32.46
CA GLU A 791 -23.78 11.93 31.15
C GLU A 791 -22.70 12.59 30.32
N PHE A 792 -21.97 11.76 29.58
CA PHE A 792 -20.98 12.22 28.62
C PHE A 792 -21.43 12.07 27.18
N GLU A 793 -20.96 12.99 26.35
CA GLU A 793 -21.09 12.92 24.89
C GLU A 793 -19.75 12.48 24.30
N HIS A 794 -19.77 11.38 23.55
CA HIS A 794 -18.61 10.86 22.84
C HIS A 794 -18.79 11.05 21.33
N ALA A 795 -17.68 11.05 20.59
CA ALA A 795 -17.67 11.25 19.15
C ALA A 795 -17.70 9.94 18.34
N GLY A 796 -17.45 8.82 19.01
CA GLY A 796 -17.42 7.49 18.43
C GLY A 796 -16.68 6.54 19.35
N GLY A 797 -16.26 5.41 18.79
CA GLY A 797 -15.51 4.43 19.55
C GLY A 797 -15.08 3.23 18.73
N GLU A 798 -14.24 2.43 19.37
CA GLU A 798 -13.84 1.11 18.91
C GLU A 798 -14.37 0.03 19.85
N ILE A 799 -14.87 -1.06 19.27
CA ILE A 799 -15.34 -2.25 19.96
C ILE A 799 -14.42 -3.43 19.60
N LEU A 800 -13.87 -4.08 20.62
CA LEU A 800 -13.11 -5.33 20.50
C LEU A 800 -13.91 -6.45 21.16
N PHE A 801 -14.04 -7.59 20.48
CA PHE A 801 -14.77 -8.72 21.01
C PHE A 801 -14.10 -10.05 20.67
N ASN A 802 -14.33 -11.07 21.48
CA ASN A 802 -13.86 -12.42 21.19
C ASN A 802 -14.77 -13.14 20.17
N LEU A 803 -14.14 -13.79 19.20
CA LEU A 803 -14.76 -14.77 18.32
C LEU A 803 -14.76 -16.17 18.98
N PRO A 804 -15.62 -17.10 18.54
CA PRO A 804 -15.71 -18.45 19.13
C PRO A 804 -14.41 -19.25 19.09
N ASN A 805 -13.52 -18.98 18.13
CA ASN A 805 -12.20 -19.60 17.99
C ASN A 805 -11.11 -18.94 18.86
N GLY A 806 -11.47 -17.99 19.73
CA GLY A 806 -10.55 -17.30 20.63
C GLY A 806 -9.79 -16.12 20.02
N LEU A 807 -9.92 -15.88 18.70
CA LEU A 807 -9.41 -14.67 18.06
C LEU A 807 -10.30 -13.45 18.38
N GLN A 808 -9.88 -12.27 17.93
CA GLN A 808 -10.60 -11.02 18.15
C GLN A 808 -11.26 -10.52 16.87
N GLY A 809 -12.49 -10.04 17.00
CA GLY A 809 -13.16 -9.17 16.05
C GLY A 809 -13.11 -7.71 16.51
N TYR A 810 -13.18 -6.83 15.53
CA TYR A 810 -13.08 -5.38 15.69
C TYR A 810 -14.23 -4.68 14.95
N LEU A 811 -14.77 -3.62 15.55
CA LEU A 811 -15.82 -2.79 14.98
C LEU A 811 -15.60 -1.32 15.37
N LEU A 812 -15.51 -0.42 14.39
CA LEU A 812 -15.56 1.02 14.64
C LEU A 812 -17.00 1.52 14.56
N VAL A 813 -17.34 2.46 15.43
CA VAL A 813 -18.68 3.05 15.50
C VAL A 813 -18.65 4.57 15.67
N ASP A 814 -19.65 5.25 15.10
CA ASP A 814 -19.90 6.66 15.34
C ASP A 814 -20.53 6.91 16.74
N ALA A 815 -20.76 8.17 17.08
CA ALA A 815 -21.41 8.58 18.33
C ALA A 815 -22.81 7.98 18.55
N LYS A 816 -23.50 7.56 17.47
CA LYS A 816 -24.83 6.94 17.53
C LYS A 816 -24.74 5.42 17.62
N GLY A 817 -23.54 4.85 17.58
CA GLY A 817 -23.31 3.41 17.56
C GLY A 817 -23.48 2.77 16.18
N ASN A 818 -23.55 3.55 15.10
CA ASN A 818 -23.56 3.01 13.74
C ASN A 818 -22.15 2.59 13.35
N ARG A 819 -22.03 1.45 12.67
CA ARG A 819 -20.76 0.96 12.13
C ARG A 819 -20.22 1.93 11.09
N ILE A 820 -18.93 2.22 11.19
CA ILE A 820 -18.16 3.00 10.20
C ILE A 820 -16.96 2.18 9.72
N ASP A 821 -16.52 2.45 8.49
CA ASP A 821 -15.40 1.72 7.89
C ASP A 821 -14.05 2.24 8.41
N ALA A 822 -13.94 3.55 8.62
CA ALA A 822 -12.74 4.23 9.10
C ALA A 822 -13.05 5.31 10.15
N GLY A 823 -12.17 5.44 11.15
CA GLY A 823 -12.25 6.45 12.19
C GLY A 823 -11.83 7.84 11.68
N PRO A 824 -12.53 8.93 12.05
CA PRO A 824 -12.14 10.28 11.66
C PRO A 824 -10.79 10.69 12.29
N ILE A 825 -9.88 11.20 11.46
CA ILE A 825 -8.48 11.49 11.84
C ILE A 825 -8.40 12.57 12.93
N GLU A 826 -9.37 13.47 12.96
CA GLU A 826 -9.49 14.50 14.00
C GLU A 826 -9.85 13.95 15.39
N ILE A 827 -10.21 12.66 15.49
CA ILE A 827 -10.55 11.99 16.75
C ILE A 827 -9.49 10.94 17.11
N VAL A 828 -9.10 10.12 16.14
CA VAL A 828 -8.20 8.97 16.31
C VAL A 828 -7.29 8.80 15.09
N GLY A 829 -6.02 8.48 15.33
CA GLY A 829 -5.00 8.35 14.28
C GLY A 829 -4.27 7.01 14.30
N ASP A 830 -4.04 6.43 13.13
CA ASP A 830 -3.15 5.31 12.91
C ASP A 830 -1.71 5.81 12.71
N ALA A 831 -0.93 5.83 13.80
CA ALA A 831 0.47 6.25 13.78
C ALA A 831 1.36 5.37 12.87
N LEU A 832 0.96 4.11 12.64
CA LEU A 832 1.67 3.19 11.76
C LEU A 832 1.26 3.33 10.30
N LYS A 833 0.22 4.14 10.00
CA LYS A 833 -0.37 4.31 8.67
C LYS A 833 -0.58 2.99 7.95
N THR A 834 -1.10 1.97 8.66
CA THR A 834 -1.22 0.60 8.11
C THR A 834 -2.18 0.52 6.92
N SER A 835 -3.13 1.46 6.84
CA SER A 835 -4.01 1.65 5.69
C SER A 835 -3.37 2.43 4.53
N GLY A 836 -2.21 3.07 4.76
CA GLY A 836 -1.61 4.10 3.91
C GLY A 836 -2.00 5.53 4.23
N THR A 837 -2.85 5.70 5.24
CA THR A 837 -3.30 7.01 5.70
C THR A 837 -3.23 7.05 7.21
N ALA A 838 -3.35 8.24 7.80
CA ALA A 838 -3.49 8.36 9.25
C ALA A 838 -4.86 7.87 9.76
N ALA A 839 -5.79 7.46 8.89
CA ALA A 839 -7.08 6.95 9.32
C ALA A 839 -6.98 5.48 9.80
N ILE A 840 -7.62 5.20 10.93
CA ILE A 840 -7.79 3.85 11.45
C ILE A 840 -8.88 3.16 10.63
N VAL A 841 -8.51 2.12 9.89
CA VAL A 841 -9.45 1.32 9.10
C VAL A 841 -9.81 0.07 9.89
N THR A 842 -11.12 -0.20 10.05
CA THR A 842 -11.61 -1.36 10.79
C THR A 842 -11.00 -2.65 10.23
N GLY A 843 -10.61 -3.57 11.11
CA GLY A 843 -9.94 -4.81 10.68
C GLY A 843 -8.44 -4.62 10.60
N LEU A 844 -7.91 -4.10 9.48
CA LEU A 844 -6.46 -4.03 9.26
C LEU A 844 -5.73 -3.21 10.35
N SER A 845 -6.12 -1.96 10.58
CA SER A 845 -5.43 -1.11 11.56
C SER A 845 -5.57 -1.68 12.96
N CYS A 846 -6.74 -2.25 13.29
CA CYS A 846 -7.00 -2.88 14.58
C CYS A 846 -6.14 -4.15 14.80
N MET A 847 -6.06 -5.04 13.80
CA MET A 847 -5.22 -6.25 13.86
C MET A 847 -3.73 -5.92 13.95
N ALA A 848 -3.28 -4.85 13.28
CA ALA A 848 -1.91 -4.37 13.36
C ALA A 848 -1.59 -3.79 14.74
N CYS A 849 -2.49 -2.97 15.29
CA CYS A 849 -2.37 -2.40 16.63
C CYS A 849 -2.35 -3.51 17.71
N HIS A 850 -3.25 -4.48 17.60
CA HIS A 850 -3.42 -5.58 18.55
C HIS A 850 -2.69 -6.87 18.15
N GLN A 851 -1.59 -6.78 17.39
CA GLN A 851 -0.85 -7.95 16.92
C GLN A 851 -0.31 -8.87 18.05
N ARG A 852 -0.12 -8.33 19.26
CA ARG A 852 0.30 -9.06 20.48
C ARG A 852 -0.85 -9.27 21.47
N GLY A 853 -2.10 -9.01 21.05
CA GLY A 853 -3.29 -9.05 21.90
C GLY A 853 -3.74 -7.66 22.38
N VAL A 854 -4.64 -7.65 23.37
CA VAL A 854 -5.15 -6.41 23.97
C VAL A 854 -4.00 -5.67 24.66
N ILE A 855 -3.83 -4.39 24.33
CA ILE A 855 -2.72 -3.57 24.82
C ILE A 855 -2.99 -3.23 26.30
N PRO A 856 -2.02 -3.46 27.21
CA PRO A 856 -2.16 -3.06 28.60
C PRO A 856 -2.08 -1.53 28.72
N PHE A 857 -2.92 -0.94 29.56
CA PHE A 857 -2.93 0.49 29.83
C PHE A 857 -3.18 0.78 31.32
N LYS A 858 -2.86 2.01 31.74
CA LYS A 858 -3.06 2.47 33.12
C LYS A 858 -4.22 3.44 33.18
N ASP A 859 -5.14 3.18 34.08
CA ASP A 859 -6.24 4.08 34.44
C ASP A 859 -5.68 5.35 35.11
N THR A 860 -6.06 6.53 34.60
CA THR A 860 -5.55 7.85 35.06
C THR A 860 -6.63 8.83 35.48
N ILE A 861 -7.91 8.51 35.26
CA ILE A 861 -9.02 9.46 35.48
C ILE A 861 -9.84 9.18 36.75
N ARG A 862 -9.74 7.98 37.36
CA ARG A 862 -10.52 7.50 38.53
C ARG A 862 -11.36 8.51 39.32
#